data_AF-A0A8T4CDA2-F1
#
_entry.id   AF-A0A8T4CDA2-F1
#
_cell.length_a   1.000
_cell.length_b   1.000
_cell.length_c   1.000
_cell.angle_alpha   90.00
_cell.angle_beta   90.00
_cell.angle_gamma   90.00
#
_symmetry.space_group_name_H-M   'P 1'
#
loop_
_entity.id
_entity.type
_entity.pdbx_description
1 polymer ?
#
loop_
_entity_poly.entity_id
_entity_poly.type
_entity_poly.pdbx_seq_one_letter_code
_entity_poly.pdbx_strand_id
1 'polypeptide(L)'
;MAQLRLGRMTLHWCARCGVPLIEKVPCGLCGGPPAPVALTPPGDARPAFPFDVGMVRSIAEERFGPGAGSVLLPDGEIVLLNRIPDLDRTDEVIAGGEVLANLTWVLGKGFVLQLRMAGAGRVWEGAAGSGRTGELRSWVVADRGAVPSILDGSNLLGPGVTDCAPGIAPGDEVLVVEETGSGRALLGTGMARMSSESMAALSRGNAVKVRWVRQKDAPPTGAPATVARTWEDALRANEKALGGLVSRAADFIREGVSRLQKPVAVSYSGGKDSLATLLLVLDAGLRPKVLFVDTGLEFPETVGNARSTAALFGLELLSEEAGEAFWENLPRFGPPGRDARWCCKCCKLGPVTRLIAREFPDGVLSFIGQRRYESEARASKGPVWKNPWVPGQTGASPIQDWSSLQVWLYIFSKKVPHNPWYGRGLDRIGCYLCPATNLADLELVRRAFPGYGRWQERLRELPSPWRDYGLWRWRWLPRGVREHLAQRGIEPGEAPRYPPRLSLEAKEPAPDGGGVLAEGRFSRALDLERLAGRLRALGKTALEGDRLSVGEWAEVGRDGSVRVRGADGAQARQRVELLREAVLRSEECAGCGVCTGRCREGAARVERGRMVIDPDRCTQCGACLTGPCPVATYSPEAQEDVG
;
A
#
# COMPACT_ATOMS: atom_id res chain seq x y z
N MET A 1 10.49 15.99 4.60
CA MET A 1 9.79 15.42 3.43
C MET A 1 8.82 16.47 2.92
N ALA A 2 8.71 16.69 1.61
CA ALA A 2 7.65 17.53 1.05
C ALA A 2 6.29 17.00 1.52
N GLN A 3 5.36 17.88 1.91
CA GLN A 3 4.02 17.47 2.33
C GLN A 3 3.31 16.80 1.14
N LEU A 4 3.13 15.49 1.20
CA LEU A 4 2.43 14.74 0.17
C LEU A 4 0.93 15.06 0.21
N ARG A 5 0.51 16.06 -0.55
CA ARG A 5 -0.91 16.46 -0.67
C ARG A 5 -1.54 15.75 -1.88
N LEU A 6 -2.28 14.68 -1.62
CA LEU A 6 -2.94 13.87 -2.65
C LEU A 6 -4.34 14.38 -3.01
N GLY A 7 -4.97 15.17 -2.15
CA GLY A 7 -6.35 15.65 -2.31
C GLY A 7 -6.70 16.71 -1.26
N ARG A 8 -8.00 17.03 -1.16
CA ARG A 8 -8.51 18.00 -0.18
C ARG A 8 -8.56 17.37 1.21
N MET A 9 -8.17 18.14 2.22
CA MET A 9 -8.36 17.71 3.62
C MET A 9 -9.78 18.06 4.04
N THR A 10 -10.63 17.04 4.14
CA THR A 10 -12.08 17.23 4.35
C THR A 10 -12.52 17.04 5.81
N LEU A 11 -11.65 16.52 6.69
CA LEU A 11 -12.00 16.25 8.08
C LEU A 11 -12.19 17.55 8.87
N HIS A 12 -13.39 17.68 9.42
CA HIS A 12 -13.75 18.67 10.42
C HIS A 12 -14.30 17.95 11.66
N TRP A 13 -14.55 18.70 12.73
CA TRP A 13 -15.08 18.18 13.98
C TRP A 13 -16.20 19.08 14.49
N CYS A 14 -17.23 18.46 15.06
CA CYS A 14 -18.23 19.18 15.84
C CYS A 14 -17.85 19.13 17.32
N ALA A 15 -17.34 20.23 17.87
CA ALA A 15 -16.94 20.29 19.28
C ALA A 15 -18.12 20.03 20.25
N ARG A 16 -19.33 20.50 19.92
CA ARG A 16 -20.52 20.30 20.75
C ARG A 16 -21.00 18.85 20.78
N CYS A 17 -20.95 18.17 19.64
CA CYS A 17 -21.41 16.78 19.56
C CYS A 17 -20.30 15.77 19.79
N GLY A 18 -19.02 16.13 19.66
CA GLY A 18 -17.91 15.18 19.76
C GLY A 18 -17.86 14.19 18.59
N VAL A 19 -18.27 14.61 17.39
CA VAL A 19 -18.33 13.74 16.20
C VAL A 19 -17.56 14.34 15.02
N PRO A 20 -16.97 13.51 14.14
CA PRO A 20 -16.30 13.99 12.94
C PRO A 20 -17.32 14.46 11.89
N LEU A 21 -16.91 15.42 11.08
CA LEU A 21 -17.66 15.94 9.94
C LEU A 21 -16.83 15.75 8.66
N ILE A 22 -17.46 15.22 7.59
CA ILE A 22 -16.77 14.81 6.35
C ILE A 22 -16.73 15.89 5.25
N GLU A 23 -17.40 17.02 5.47
CA GLU A 23 -17.34 18.21 4.64
C GLU A 23 -17.41 19.46 5.54
N LYS A 24 -17.06 20.64 5.01
CA LYS A 24 -17.17 21.92 5.70
C LYS A 24 -18.62 22.42 5.71
N VAL A 25 -19.49 21.70 6.41
CA VAL A 25 -20.92 22.03 6.57
C VAL A 25 -21.31 21.99 8.05
N PRO A 26 -22.34 22.74 8.49
CA PRO A 26 -22.85 22.65 9.86
C PRO A 26 -23.22 21.22 10.25
N CYS A 27 -23.00 20.88 11.52
CA CYS A 27 -23.33 19.57 12.06
C CYS A 27 -24.83 19.28 11.94
N GLY A 28 -25.19 18.15 11.32
CA GLY A 28 -26.60 17.74 11.17
C GLY A 28 -27.33 17.46 12.49
N LEU A 29 -26.61 17.22 13.60
CA LEU A 29 -27.23 16.97 14.91
C LEU A 29 -27.57 18.25 15.69
N CYS A 30 -26.67 19.23 15.71
CA CYS A 30 -26.81 20.40 16.58
C CYS A 30 -26.76 21.74 15.87
N GLY A 31 -26.60 21.76 14.54
CA GLY A 31 -26.39 22.97 13.73
C GLY A 31 -25.08 23.72 14.00
N GLY A 32 -24.18 23.15 14.81
CA GLY A 32 -22.93 23.79 15.21
C GLY A 32 -21.93 23.92 14.06
N PRO A 33 -21.04 24.92 14.09
CA PRO A 33 -20.07 25.15 13.03
C PRO A 33 -19.01 24.03 13.00
N PRO A 34 -18.52 23.65 11.80
CA PRO A 34 -17.43 22.68 11.67
C PRO A 34 -16.07 23.33 12.01
N ALA A 35 -15.32 22.72 12.93
CA ALA A 35 -13.93 23.11 13.22
C ALA A 35 -12.96 22.24 12.40
N PRO A 36 -11.98 22.81 11.69
CA PRO A 36 -11.01 22.02 10.93
C PRO A 36 -10.10 21.22 11.87
N VAL A 37 -9.77 19.98 11.50
CA VAL A 37 -8.78 19.16 12.24
C VAL A 37 -7.42 19.30 11.56
N ALA A 38 -6.40 19.69 12.31
CA ALA A 38 -5.04 19.85 11.81
C ALA A 38 -4.35 18.49 11.63
N LEU A 39 -4.53 17.89 10.45
CA LEU A 39 -3.92 16.60 10.10
C LEU A 39 -2.62 16.74 9.32
N THR A 40 -1.75 15.75 9.44
CA THR A 40 -0.65 15.60 8.49
C THR A 40 -1.18 14.98 7.17
N PRO A 41 -0.82 15.54 5.98
CA PRO A 41 -1.21 14.98 4.69
C PRO A 41 -0.75 13.51 4.52
N PRO A 42 -1.52 12.65 3.83
CA PRO A 42 -2.61 13.00 2.91
C PRO A 42 -3.96 13.34 3.56
N GLY A 43 -4.11 13.16 4.88
CA GLY A 43 -5.36 13.45 5.59
C GLY A 43 -6.47 12.43 5.32
N ASP A 44 -6.10 11.18 5.05
CA ASP A 44 -7.01 10.08 4.69
C ASP A 44 -7.51 9.32 5.92
N ALA A 45 -8.05 10.06 6.90
CA ALA A 45 -8.46 9.50 8.18
C ALA A 45 -9.55 8.42 8.03
N ARG A 46 -9.51 7.42 8.90
CA ARG A 46 -10.51 6.34 9.00
C ARG A 46 -10.98 6.16 10.45
N PRO A 47 -12.15 5.54 10.67
CA PRO A 47 -12.52 4.99 11.98
C PRO A 47 -11.41 4.11 12.57
N ALA A 48 -11.11 4.32 13.86
CA ALA A 48 -10.40 3.32 14.65
C ALA A 48 -11.40 2.23 15.07
N PHE A 49 -11.09 0.97 14.76
CA PHE A 49 -11.89 -0.16 15.21
C PHE A 49 -11.53 -0.53 16.65
N PRO A 50 -12.35 -1.34 17.35
CA PRO A 50 -12.06 -1.75 18.73
C PRO A 50 -10.65 -2.32 18.93
N PHE A 51 -10.13 -3.07 17.95
CA PHE A 51 -8.75 -3.55 17.96
C PHE A 51 -7.72 -2.41 17.96
N ASP A 52 -7.92 -1.39 17.11
CA ASP A 52 -7.01 -0.24 17.03
C ASP A 52 -6.99 0.53 18.36
N VAL A 53 -8.17 0.79 18.94
CA VAL A 53 -8.31 1.47 20.23
C VAL A 53 -7.64 0.66 21.34
N GLY A 54 -7.90 -0.65 21.40
CA GLY A 54 -7.27 -1.55 22.38
C GLY A 54 -5.75 -1.58 22.27
N MET A 55 -5.21 -1.61 21.05
CA MET A 55 -3.77 -1.56 20.80
C MET A 55 -3.15 -0.23 21.29
N VAL A 56 -3.76 0.91 20.95
CA VAL A 56 -3.25 2.22 21.43
C VAL A 56 -3.30 2.32 22.95
N ARG A 57 -4.42 1.89 23.57
CA ARG A 57 -4.57 1.86 25.03
C ARG A 57 -3.49 0.99 25.68
N SER A 58 -3.26 -0.21 25.15
CA SER A 58 -2.25 -1.14 25.69
C SER A 58 -0.84 -0.55 25.64
N ILE A 59 -0.46 0.11 24.54
CA ILE A 59 0.88 0.71 24.40
C ILE A 59 1.01 1.93 25.32
N ALA A 60 -0.05 2.72 25.47
CA ALA A 60 -0.06 3.84 26.42
C ALA A 60 0.10 3.35 27.87
N GLU A 61 -0.60 2.28 28.25
CA GLU A 61 -0.52 1.65 29.58
C GLU A 61 0.91 1.13 29.87
N GLU A 62 1.49 0.41 28.90
CA GLU A 62 2.84 -0.13 29.01
C GLU A 62 3.87 1.00 29.20
N ARG A 63 3.75 2.07 28.42
CA ARG A 63 4.73 3.16 28.40
C ARG A 63 4.57 4.13 29.56
N PHE A 64 3.36 4.61 29.83
CA PHE A 64 3.12 5.71 30.77
C PHE A 64 2.63 5.23 32.12
N GLY A 65 2.23 3.96 32.26
CA GLY A 65 1.80 3.36 33.53
C GLY A 65 0.29 3.19 33.65
N PRO A 66 -0.17 2.69 34.81
CA PRO A 66 -1.56 2.28 35.01
C PRO A 66 -2.57 3.40 34.73
N GLY A 67 -3.64 3.08 33.99
CA GLY A 67 -4.72 4.00 33.65
C GLY A 67 -4.44 4.92 32.46
N ALA A 68 -3.19 5.03 31.99
CA ALA A 68 -2.80 5.93 30.90
C ALA A 68 -3.58 5.65 29.60
N GLY A 69 -3.85 4.37 29.29
CA GLY A 69 -4.64 4.02 28.12
C GLY A 69 -6.08 4.53 28.21
N SER A 70 -6.73 4.32 29.35
CA SER A 70 -8.13 4.70 29.58
C SER A 70 -8.37 6.20 29.59
N VAL A 71 -7.42 6.99 30.10
CA VAL A 71 -7.52 8.46 30.07
C VAL A 71 -7.18 9.05 28.72
N LEU A 72 -6.23 8.44 27.99
CA LEU A 72 -5.88 8.87 26.64
C LEU A 72 -7.06 8.70 25.68
N LEU A 73 -7.68 7.51 25.70
CA LEU A 73 -8.84 7.17 24.89
C LEU A 73 -9.94 6.59 25.80
N PRO A 74 -10.84 7.39 26.39
CA PRO A 74 -11.94 6.88 27.21
C PRO A 74 -12.99 6.12 26.40
N ASP A 75 -13.83 5.34 27.09
CA ASP A 75 -14.93 4.64 26.46
C ASP A 75 -16.00 5.61 25.94
N GLY A 76 -16.58 5.26 24.78
CA GLY A 76 -17.63 6.07 24.15
C GLY A 76 -17.13 7.28 23.36
N GLU A 77 -15.83 7.53 23.25
CA GLU A 77 -15.31 8.58 22.36
C GLU A 77 -15.08 8.05 20.93
N ILE A 78 -15.40 8.86 19.93
CA ILE A 78 -15.07 8.54 18.53
C ILE A 78 -13.58 8.77 18.31
N VAL A 79 -12.88 7.73 17.89
CA VAL A 79 -11.45 7.76 17.56
C VAL A 79 -11.27 7.55 16.06
N LEU A 80 -10.41 8.37 15.46
CA LEU A 80 -9.94 8.21 14.09
C LEU A 80 -8.44 7.91 14.06
N LEU A 81 -8.01 7.20 13.02
CA LEU A 81 -6.61 7.04 12.65
C LEU A 81 -6.35 7.69 11.30
N ASN A 82 -5.33 8.53 11.21
CA ASN A 82 -4.86 9.10 9.94
C ASN A 82 -3.46 8.57 9.61
N ARG A 83 -3.35 7.81 8.52
CA ARG A 83 -2.07 7.31 8.02
C ARG A 83 -1.21 8.48 7.54
N ILE A 84 0.01 8.60 8.05
CA ILE A 84 0.96 9.63 7.64
C ILE A 84 2.20 9.03 6.98
N PRO A 85 2.91 9.78 6.09
CA PRO A 85 4.14 9.30 5.46
C PRO A 85 5.25 9.02 6.48
N ASP A 86 5.80 7.81 6.44
CA ASP A 86 6.96 7.37 7.23
C ASP A 86 7.62 6.15 6.54
N LEU A 87 8.71 5.62 7.11
CA LEU A 87 9.41 4.42 6.62
C LEU A 87 8.53 3.17 6.62
N ASP A 88 7.62 3.05 7.59
CA ASP A 88 6.63 1.98 7.69
C ASP A 88 5.32 2.56 8.27
N ARG A 89 4.46 1.74 8.90
CA ARG A 89 3.14 2.21 9.36
C ARG A 89 3.26 3.24 10.50
N THR A 90 2.89 4.48 10.22
CA THR A 90 2.66 5.54 11.21
C THR A 90 1.23 6.09 11.11
N ASP A 91 0.52 6.15 12.23
CA ASP A 91 -0.85 6.65 12.34
C ASP A 91 -0.94 7.80 13.34
N GLU A 92 -1.55 8.93 12.96
CA GLU A 92 -2.04 9.93 13.91
C GLU A 92 -3.31 9.41 14.57
N VAL A 93 -3.32 9.36 15.90
CA VAL A 93 -4.48 9.03 16.72
C VAL A 93 -5.26 10.32 17.01
N ILE A 94 -6.51 10.38 16.60
CA ILE A 94 -7.33 11.60 16.66
C ILE A 94 -8.59 11.34 17.47
N ALA A 95 -8.88 12.20 18.43
CA ALA A 95 -10.15 12.26 19.13
C ALA A 95 -10.42 13.69 19.62
N GLY A 96 -11.67 14.05 19.92
CA GLY A 96 -12.02 15.40 20.34
C GLY A 96 -11.75 16.51 19.32
N GLY A 97 -11.41 16.17 18.07
CA GLY A 97 -11.00 17.14 17.04
C GLY A 97 -9.51 17.50 17.07
N GLU A 98 -8.70 16.78 17.85
CA GLU A 98 -7.26 17.01 18.00
C GLU A 98 -6.45 15.73 17.72
N VAL A 99 -5.20 15.88 17.29
CA VAL A 99 -4.25 14.77 17.20
C VAL A 99 -3.66 14.53 18.59
N LEU A 100 -3.95 13.38 19.17
CA LEU A 100 -3.52 13.00 20.52
C LEU A 100 -2.14 12.35 20.54
N ALA A 101 -1.81 11.56 19.52
CA ALA A 101 -0.53 10.84 19.46
C ALA A 101 -0.16 10.45 18.03
N ASN A 102 1.12 10.16 17.80
CA ASN A 102 1.56 9.37 16.66
C ASN A 102 1.86 7.94 17.13
N LEU A 103 1.23 6.95 16.51
CA LEU A 103 1.53 5.53 16.67
C LEU A 103 2.44 5.09 15.52
N THR A 104 3.73 4.90 15.80
CA THR A 104 4.77 4.68 14.78
C THR A 104 5.34 3.28 14.88
N TRP A 105 5.37 2.52 13.78
CA TRP A 105 6.13 1.28 13.69
C TRP A 105 7.60 1.57 13.42
N VAL A 106 8.46 1.27 14.39
CA VAL A 106 9.90 1.39 14.27
C VAL A 106 10.48 0.02 13.91
N LEU A 107 11.18 -0.09 12.78
CA LEU A 107 11.79 -1.34 12.35
C LEU A 107 12.71 -1.91 13.44
N GLY A 108 12.55 -3.19 13.75
CA GLY A 108 13.26 -3.90 14.82
C GLY A 108 12.77 -3.61 16.25
N LYS A 109 11.91 -2.61 16.48
CA LYS A 109 11.36 -2.27 17.81
C LYS A 109 9.86 -2.52 17.93
N GLY A 110 9.10 -2.37 16.85
CA GLY A 110 7.64 -2.47 16.85
C GLY A 110 6.95 -1.12 17.03
N PHE A 111 5.70 -1.13 17.50
CA PHE A 111 4.92 0.08 17.70
C PHE A 111 5.44 0.92 18.88
N VAL A 112 5.56 2.22 18.67
CA VAL A 112 5.90 3.23 19.67
C VAL A 112 4.83 4.31 19.64
N LEU A 113 4.32 4.70 20.81
CA LEU A 113 3.32 5.74 20.95
C LEU A 113 3.98 7.06 21.40
N GLN A 114 3.87 8.08 20.56
CA GLN A 114 4.44 9.40 20.77
C GLN A 114 3.31 10.38 21.03
N LEU A 115 3.08 10.74 22.29
CA LEU A 115 2.00 11.66 22.64
C LEU A 115 2.26 13.06 22.07
N ARG A 116 1.26 13.62 21.40
CA ARG A 116 1.19 15.06 21.12
C ARG A 116 0.73 15.79 22.37
N MET A 117 0.77 17.13 22.35
CA MET A 117 0.39 17.93 23.52
C MET A 117 -1.00 17.61 24.06
N ALA A 118 -2.01 17.43 23.19
CA ALA A 118 -3.37 17.09 23.62
C ALA A 118 -3.45 15.71 24.30
N GLY A 119 -2.78 14.69 23.76
CA GLY A 119 -2.74 13.36 24.39
C GLY A 119 -1.91 13.33 25.66
N ALA A 120 -0.81 14.08 25.71
CA ALA A 120 0.00 14.25 26.90
C ALA A 120 -0.76 14.97 28.02
N GLY A 121 -1.58 15.97 27.65
CA GLY A 121 -2.53 16.63 28.55
C GLY A 121 -3.47 15.63 29.19
N ARG A 122 -4.16 14.80 28.39
CA ARG A 122 -5.05 13.74 28.89
C ARG A 122 -4.38 12.81 29.90
N VAL A 123 -3.18 12.33 29.58
CA VAL A 123 -2.45 11.40 30.45
C VAL A 123 -2.00 12.07 31.74
N TRP A 124 -1.41 13.27 31.64
CA TRP A 124 -0.90 13.98 32.81
C TRP A 124 -2.03 14.46 33.74
N GLU A 125 -3.05 15.08 33.18
CA GLU A 125 -4.17 15.65 33.94
C GLU A 125 -5.11 14.58 34.49
N GLY A 126 -5.33 13.50 33.74
CA GLY A 126 -6.08 12.34 34.25
C GLY A 126 -5.39 11.73 35.47
N ALA A 127 -4.06 11.64 35.45
CA ALA A 127 -3.28 11.21 36.60
C ALA A 127 -3.31 12.26 37.74
N ALA A 128 -3.20 13.55 37.42
CA ALA A 128 -3.22 14.63 38.42
C ALA A 128 -4.57 14.73 39.14
N GLY A 129 -5.68 14.70 38.40
CA GLY A 129 -7.03 14.76 38.94
C GLY A 129 -7.41 13.56 39.81
N SER A 130 -6.70 12.44 39.66
CA SER A 130 -6.85 11.26 40.51
C SER A 130 -5.78 11.13 41.60
N GLY A 131 -4.82 12.07 41.68
CA GLY A 131 -3.71 12.03 42.65
C GLY A 131 -2.64 10.97 42.35
N ARG A 132 -2.58 10.46 41.11
CA ARG A 132 -1.77 9.30 40.68
C ARG A 132 -0.62 9.66 39.75
N THR A 133 -0.19 10.94 39.71
CA THR A 133 0.97 11.36 38.88
C THR A 133 2.25 10.61 39.24
N GLY A 134 2.43 10.23 40.51
CA GLY A 134 3.56 9.41 40.96
C GLY A 134 3.54 7.95 40.47
N GLU A 135 2.39 7.46 39.99
CA GLU A 135 2.28 6.11 39.42
C GLU A 135 2.63 6.07 37.92
N LEU A 136 2.78 7.24 37.28
CA LEU A 136 3.24 7.31 35.90
C LEU A 136 4.70 6.87 35.79
N ARG A 137 4.99 6.07 34.77
CA ARG A 137 6.30 5.40 34.56
C ARG A 137 7.28 6.19 33.70
N SER A 138 6.87 7.30 33.10
CA SER A 138 7.68 7.97 32.07
C SER A 138 7.51 9.49 32.07
N TRP A 139 8.17 10.16 33.01
CA TRP A 139 8.21 11.63 33.11
C TRP A 139 9.56 12.13 33.61
N VAL A 140 9.91 13.38 33.26
CA VAL A 140 11.13 14.07 33.65
C VAL A 140 10.78 15.51 34.05
N VAL A 141 11.27 15.96 35.20
CA VAL A 141 11.08 17.32 35.70
C VAL A 141 12.24 18.20 35.24
N ALA A 142 11.93 19.28 34.54
CA ALA A 142 12.87 20.30 34.12
C ALA A 142 13.06 21.35 35.21
N ASP A 143 14.31 21.74 35.43
CA ASP A 143 14.68 22.89 36.25
C ASP A 143 14.02 24.18 35.74
N ARG A 144 13.65 25.07 36.66
CA ARG A 144 12.96 26.34 36.33
C ARG A 144 13.78 27.21 35.38
N GLY A 145 15.11 27.20 35.47
CA GLY A 145 16.00 27.92 34.57
C GLY A 145 16.04 27.33 33.15
N ALA A 146 15.73 26.03 32.99
CA ALA A 146 15.70 25.36 31.69
C ALA A 146 14.37 25.57 30.94
N VAL A 147 13.28 25.86 31.65
CA VAL A 147 11.92 25.99 31.09
C VAL A 147 11.85 26.98 29.91
N PRO A 148 12.37 28.22 29.99
CA PRO A 148 12.28 29.17 28.88
C PRO A 148 12.94 28.64 27.60
N SER A 149 14.14 28.05 27.73
CA SER A 149 14.86 27.48 26.59
C SER A 149 14.14 26.29 25.97
N ILE A 150 13.47 25.46 26.77
CA ILE A 150 12.66 24.33 26.28
C ILE A 150 11.44 24.84 25.50
N LEU A 151 10.75 25.86 26.00
CA LEU A 151 9.62 26.50 25.30
C LEU A 151 10.06 27.11 23.96
N ASP A 152 11.31 27.59 23.87
CA ASP A 152 11.92 28.09 22.63
C ASP A 152 12.47 26.98 21.71
N GLY A 153 12.27 25.71 22.07
CA GLY A 153 12.58 24.54 21.23
C GLY A 153 13.88 23.81 21.55
N SER A 154 14.53 24.12 22.68
CA SER A 154 15.77 23.45 23.10
C SER A 154 15.50 22.07 23.71
N ASN A 155 16.52 21.20 23.66
CA ASN A 155 16.51 19.92 24.37
C ASN A 155 16.75 20.13 25.88
N LEU A 156 16.24 19.22 26.70
CA LEU A 156 16.55 19.18 28.12
C LEU A 156 17.89 18.47 28.32
N LEU A 157 18.86 19.18 28.91
CA LEU A 157 20.18 18.64 29.24
C LEU A 157 20.14 17.96 30.62
N GLY A 158 21.02 16.98 30.84
CA GLY A 158 21.12 16.26 32.13
C GLY A 158 21.24 17.16 33.36
N PRO A 159 22.09 18.19 33.38
CA PRO A 159 22.17 19.12 34.51
C PRO A 159 20.89 19.93 34.77
N GLY A 160 19.98 20.02 33.80
CA GLY A 160 18.69 20.69 33.94
C GLY A 160 17.56 19.78 34.42
N VAL A 161 17.84 18.51 34.76
CA VAL A 161 16.84 17.58 35.30
C VAL A 161 16.84 17.66 36.82
N THR A 162 15.70 17.94 37.44
CA THR A 162 15.58 18.00 38.91
C THR A 162 15.02 16.72 39.51
N ASP A 163 14.20 15.98 38.77
CA ASP A 163 13.64 14.68 39.17
C ASP A 163 13.18 13.90 37.92
N CYS A 164 13.02 12.59 38.02
CA CYS A 164 12.48 11.76 36.94
C CYS A 164 11.87 10.45 37.45
N ALA A 165 10.97 9.86 36.66
CA ALA A 165 10.45 8.54 36.94
C ALA A 165 11.59 7.50 36.91
N PRO A 166 11.57 6.47 37.77
CA PRO A 166 12.56 5.40 37.73
C PRO A 166 12.38 4.50 36.49
N GLY A 167 13.46 3.88 36.02
CA GLY A 167 13.41 2.87 34.94
C GLY A 167 13.24 3.42 33.53
N ILE A 168 13.43 4.73 33.31
CA ILE A 168 13.50 5.32 31.97
C ILE A 168 14.78 4.83 31.30
N ALA A 169 14.66 4.30 30.09
CA ALA A 169 15.79 3.91 29.25
C ALA A 169 15.97 4.89 28.07
N PRO A 170 17.20 5.04 27.52
CA PRO A 170 17.40 5.79 26.28
C PRO A 170 16.50 5.27 25.15
N GLY A 171 15.79 6.18 24.48
CA GLY A 171 14.83 5.86 23.42
C GLY A 171 13.37 5.70 23.91
N ASP A 172 13.12 5.85 25.21
CA ASP A 172 11.78 5.91 25.76
C ASP A 172 11.09 7.25 25.48
N GLU A 173 9.78 7.22 25.26
CA GLU A 173 8.97 8.44 25.17
C GLU A 173 8.60 8.91 26.57
N VAL A 174 8.88 10.18 26.88
CA VAL A 174 8.74 10.78 28.21
C VAL A 174 7.89 12.04 28.17
N LEU A 175 7.12 12.27 29.23
CA LEU A 175 6.50 13.55 29.53
C LEU A 175 7.53 14.48 30.17
N VAL A 176 7.65 15.71 29.67
CA VAL A 176 8.49 16.73 30.29
C VAL A 176 7.58 17.63 31.10
N VAL A 177 7.89 17.82 32.38
CA VAL A 177 7.08 18.60 33.31
C VAL A 177 7.95 19.64 34.01
N GLU A 178 7.33 20.69 34.50
CA GLU A 178 7.98 21.72 35.30
C GLU A 178 7.43 21.72 36.73
N GLU A 179 8.19 22.31 37.65
CA GLU A 179 7.75 22.54 39.01
C GLU A 179 7.12 23.93 39.17
N THR A 180 5.84 23.96 39.52
CA THR A 180 5.04 25.18 39.74
C THR A 180 4.79 25.40 41.24
N GLY A 181 4.29 26.59 41.60
CA GLY A 181 3.91 26.87 42.99
C GLY A 181 2.76 25.98 43.52
N SER A 182 2.01 25.32 42.63
CA SER A 182 0.89 24.44 42.94
C SER A 182 1.17 22.94 42.69
N GLY A 183 2.42 22.56 42.39
CA GLY A 183 2.82 21.17 42.13
C GLY A 183 3.63 21.03 40.85
N ARG A 184 3.26 20.09 39.98
CA ARG A 184 3.93 19.85 38.68
C ARG A 184 2.97 20.06 37.53
N ALA A 185 3.44 20.72 36.48
CA ALA A 185 2.65 21.00 35.28
C ALA A 185 3.31 20.41 34.02
N LEU A 186 2.50 19.95 33.08
CA LEU A 186 3.00 19.48 31.79
C LEU A 186 3.67 20.64 31.03
N LEU A 187 4.90 20.43 30.60
CA LEU A 187 5.68 21.36 29.79
C LEU A 187 5.74 20.91 28.33
N GLY A 188 5.95 19.61 28.11
CA GLY A 188 6.13 19.06 26.78
C GLY A 188 6.26 17.54 26.75
N THR A 189 6.75 17.04 25.64
CA THR A 189 7.00 15.62 25.38
C THR A 189 8.29 15.45 24.59
N GLY A 190 8.95 14.31 24.76
CA GLY A 190 10.18 14.03 24.04
C GLY A 190 10.63 12.59 24.17
N MET A 191 11.84 12.35 23.68
CA MET A 191 12.50 11.05 23.75
C MET A 191 13.68 11.13 24.71
N ALA A 192 13.73 10.23 25.69
CA ALA A 192 14.86 10.08 26.57
C ALA A 192 16.13 9.74 25.77
N ARG A 193 17.24 10.38 26.13
CA ARG A 193 18.58 10.17 25.59
C ARG A 193 19.56 9.65 26.66
N MET A 194 19.10 9.61 27.90
CA MET A 194 19.79 9.09 29.08
C MET A 194 18.85 8.17 29.85
N SER A 195 19.39 7.31 30.71
CA SER A 195 18.59 6.54 31.66
C SER A 195 18.24 7.38 32.90
N SER A 196 17.27 6.94 33.71
CA SER A 196 16.94 7.59 34.99
C SER A 196 18.17 7.76 35.90
N GLU A 197 19.04 6.75 35.96
CA GLU A 197 20.25 6.79 36.80
C GLU A 197 21.23 7.86 36.31
N SER A 198 21.38 8.00 34.99
CA SER A 198 22.25 9.00 34.39
C SER A 198 21.70 10.43 34.56
N MET A 199 20.36 10.58 34.50
CA MET A 199 19.68 11.85 34.80
C MET A 199 19.81 12.23 36.27
N ALA A 200 19.60 11.29 37.20
CA ALA A 200 19.76 11.51 38.64
C ALA A 200 21.21 11.87 39.02
N ALA A 201 22.20 11.35 38.28
CA ALA A 201 23.61 11.70 38.43
C ALA A 201 24.00 13.04 37.77
N LEU A 202 23.05 13.77 37.18
CA LEU A 202 23.27 15.05 36.47
C LEU A 202 24.37 14.96 35.38
N SER A 203 24.40 13.82 34.67
CA SER A 203 25.41 13.55 33.65
C SER A 203 25.37 14.57 32.52
N ARG A 204 26.53 14.96 31.98
CA ARG A 204 26.60 15.90 30.84
C ARG A 204 26.00 15.28 29.57
N GLY A 205 25.25 16.08 28.82
CA GLY A 205 24.64 15.70 27.54
C GLY A 205 23.12 15.93 27.50
N ASN A 206 22.49 15.53 26.39
CA ASN A 206 21.03 15.59 26.27
C ASN A 206 20.39 14.52 27.16
N ALA A 207 19.53 14.91 28.09
CA ALA A 207 18.68 13.99 28.84
C ALA A 207 17.40 13.65 28.05
N VAL A 208 16.76 14.66 27.45
CA VAL A 208 15.56 14.48 26.63
C VAL A 208 15.70 15.26 25.34
N LYS A 209 15.52 14.58 24.20
CA LYS A 209 15.28 15.24 22.92
C LYS A 209 13.81 15.68 22.87
N VAL A 210 13.55 16.94 23.19
CA VAL A 210 12.20 17.51 23.23
C VAL A 210 11.64 17.61 21.81
N ARG A 211 10.35 17.28 21.65
CA ARG A 211 9.70 17.25 20.33
C ARG A 211 8.50 18.19 20.25
N TRP A 212 7.67 18.23 21.29
CA TRP A 212 6.51 19.12 21.36
C TRP A 212 6.45 19.76 22.74
N VAL A 213 6.08 21.04 22.78
CA VAL A 213 5.93 21.82 24.00
C VAL A 213 4.57 22.51 24.00
N ARG A 214 4.08 22.84 25.19
CA ARG A 214 2.85 23.64 25.31
C ARG A 214 3.05 25.02 24.67
N GLN A 215 1.98 25.60 24.14
CA GLN A 215 2.01 27.01 23.74
C GLN A 215 2.09 27.89 24.99
N LYS A 216 2.83 28.99 24.87
CA LYS A 216 2.91 30.02 25.91
C LYS A 216 1.50 30.59 26.13
N ASP A 217 1.03 30.57 27.37
CA ASP A 217 -0.27 31.10 27.82
C ASP A 217 -1.54 30.36 27.29
N ALA A 218 -1.40 29.16 26.74
CA ALA A 218 -2.54 28.34 26.34
C ALA A 218 -2.98 27.38 27.47
N PRO A 219 -4.29 27.19 27.71
CA PRO A 219 -4.76 26.15 28.61
C PRO A 219 -4.33 24.77 28.10
N PRO A 220 -4.23 23.77 29.00
CA PRO A 220 -3.99 22.40 28.61
C PRO A 220 -5.04 21.94 27.59
N THR A 221 -4.55 21.28 26.53
CA THR A 221 -5.35 20.84 25.38
C THR A 221 -5.77 19.37 25.56
N GLY A 222 -6.83 18.96 24.87
CA GLY A 222 -7.22 17.55 24.84
C GLY A 222 -8.21 17.09 25.89
N ALA A 223 -9.02 17.94 26.53
CA ALA A 223 -10.07 17.44 27.44
C ALA A 223 -10.92 16.35 26.76
N PRO A 224 -11.15 15.18 27.41
CA PRO A 224 -11.93 14.13 26.79
C PRO A 224 -13.38 14.55 26.54
N ALA A 225 -14.04 13.89 25.57
CA ALA A 225 -15.45 14.13 25.31
C ALA A 225 -16.29 13.85 26.57
N THR A 226 -17.16 14.78 26.95
CA THR A 226 -18.02 14.66 28.13
C THR A 226 -19.27 13.81 27.89
N VAL A 227 -19.55 13.48 26.63
CA VAL A 227 -20.73 12.70 26.22
C VAL A 227 -20.30 11.58 25.29
N ALA A 228 -20.66 10.34 25.63
CA ALA A 228 -20.44 9.17 24.78
C ALA A 228 -21.19 9.30 23.45
N ARG A 229 -20.53 8.89 22.36
CA ARG A 229 -21.03 8.96 20.97
C ARG A 229 -20.80 7.67 20.23
N THR A 230 -21.64 7.44 19.24
CA THR A 230 -21.61 6.27 18.37
C THR A 230 -21.34 6.66 16.91
N TRP A 231 -21.00 5.67 16.09
CA TRP A 231 -20.94 5.87 14.64
C TRP A 231 -22.30 6.23 14.04
N GLU A 232 -23.42 5.87 14.69
CA GLU A 232 -24.76 6.31 14.26
C GLU A 232 -24.96 7.83 14.49
N ASP A 233 -24.40 8.38 15.57
CA ASP A 233 -24.38 9.83 15.78
C ASP A 233 -23.57 10.54 14.69
N ALA A 234 -22.39 9.99 14.34
CA ALA A 234 -21.59 10.52 13.24
C ALA A 234 -22.33 10.45 11.89
N LEU A 235 -23.09 9.37 11.64
CA LEU A 235 -23.92 9.27 10.42
C LEU A 235 -24.99 10.36 10.38
N ARG A 236 -25.77 10.53 11.46
CA ARG A 236 -26.80 11.57 11.55
C ARG A 236 -26.21 12.97 11.39
N ALA A 237 -25.03 13.22 11.96
CA ALA A 237 -24.33 14.49 11.83
C ALA A 237 -23.90 14.80 10.38
N ASN A 238 -23.74 13.78 9.54
CA ASN A 238 -23.21 13.89 8.18
C ASN A 238 -24.20 13.52 7.07
N GLU A 239 -25.46 13.23 7.39
CA GLU A 239 -26.46 12.71 6.45
C GLU A 239 -26.54 13.51 5.14
N LYS A 240 -26.66 14.84 5.25
CA LYS A 240 -26.72 15.74 4.08
C LYS A 240 -25.45 15.71 3.24
N ALA A 241 -24.27 15.76 3.88
CA ALA A 241 -22.99 15.73 3.18
C ALA A 241 -22.78 14.39 2.45
N LEU A 242 -23.12 13.29 3.13
CA LEU A 242 -23.03 11.94 2.60
C LEU A 242 -23.99 11.75 1.41
N GLY A 243 -25.24 12.22 1.51
CA GLY A 243 -26.20 12.20 0.41
C GLY A 243 -25.70 12.95 -0.83
N GLY A 244 -25.07 14.12 -0.63
CA GLY A 244 -24.44 14.87 -1.72
C GLY A 244 -23.31 14.12 -2.41
N LEU A 245 -22.45 13.42 -1.66
CA LEU A 245 -21.39 12.57 -2.22
C LEU A 245 -21.95 11.39 -3.03
N VAL A 246 -22.97 10.71 -2.50
CA VAL A 246 -23.63 9.58 -3.16
C VAL A 246 -24.30 10.01 -4.45
N SER A 247 -25.01 11.14 -4.46
CA SER A 247 -25.65 11.68 -5.67
C SER A 247 -24.63 11.93 -6.78
N ARG A 248 -23.53 12.64 -6.47
CA ARG A 248 -22.48 12.93 -7.46
C ARG A 248 -21.84 11.66 -8.02
N ALA A 249 -21.60 10.65 -7.17
CA ALA A 249 -21.05 9.38 -7.60
C ALA A 249 -22.04 8.60 -8.49
N ALA A 250 -23.33 8.61 -8.17
CA ALA A 250 -24.37 7.98 -8.98
C ALA A 250 -24.50 8.65 -10.36
N ASP A 251 -24.42 9.98 -10.44
CA ASP A 251 -24.44 10.72 -11.70
C ASP A 251 -23.22 10.39 -12.58
N PHE A 252 -22.02 10.35 -11.99
CA PHE A 252 -20.81 9.90 -12.68
C PHE A 252 -20.94 8.48 -13.23
N ILE A 253 -21.55 7.57 -12.46
CA ILE A 253 -21.79 6.19 -12.90
C ILE A 253 -22.74 6.16 -14.09
N ARG A 254 -23.88 6.86 -14.03
CA ARG A 254 -24.87 6.90 -15.11
C ARG A 254 -24.31 7.54 -16.39
N GLU A 255 -23.54 8.62 -16.25
CA GLU A 255 -22.85 9.26 -17.38
C GLU A 255 -21.82 8.32 -18.02
N GLY A 256 -21.02 7.61 -17.21
CA GLY A 256 -20.05 6.65 -17.70
C GLY A 256 -20.71 5.53 -18.53
N VAL A 257 -21.85 5.03 -18.07
CA VAL A 257 -22.64 4.01 -18.78
C VAL A 257 -23.22 4.54 -20.08
N SER A 258 -23.85 5.73 -20.06
CA SER A 258 -24.47 6.31 -21.25
C SER A 258 -23.45 6.64 -22.34
N ARG A 259 -22.27 7.14 -21.96
CA ARG A 259 -21.22 7.55 -22.89
C ARG A 259 -20.45 6.38 -23.49
N LEU A 260 -20.14 5.35 -22.69
CA LEU A 260 -19.28 4.25 -23.13
C LEU A 260 -20.05 3.08 -23.74
N GLN A 261 -21.35 2.94 -23.43
CA GLN A 261 -22.24 1.91 -23.97
C GLN A 261 -21.62 0.50 -23.96
N LYS A 262 -20.91 0.17 -22.88
CA LYS A 262 -20.25 -1.12 -22.67
C LYS A 262 -20.98 -1.92 -21.58
N PRO A 263 -20.85 -3.27 -21.58
CA PRO A 263 -21.22 -4.07 -20.43
C PRO A 263 -20.59 -3.51 -19.15
N VAL A 264 -21.38 -3.50 -18.07
CA VAL A 264 -20.98 -2.93 -16.78
C VAL A 264 -20.57 -4.05 -15.84
N ALA A 265 -19.39 -3.88 -15.22
CA ALA A 265 -18.93 -4.76 -14.17
C ALA A 265 -18.32 -3.97 -13.00
N VAL A 266 -18.25 -4.57 -11.83
CA VAL A 266 -17.51 -4.03 -10.67
C VAL A 266 -16.33 -4.93 -10.38
N SER A 267 -15.11 -4.39 -10.39
CA SER A 267 -13.94 -5.13 -9.90
C SER A 267 -13.96 -5.13 -8.38
N TYR A 268 -14.36 -6.26 -7.79
CA TYR A 268 -14.52 -6.41 -6.37
C TYR A 268 -13.33 -7.16 -5.77
N SER A 269 -12.62 -6.56 -4.81
CA SER A 269 -11.45 -7.18 -4.16
C SER A 269 -11.71 -7.66 -2.73
N GLY A 270 -12.94 -7.52 -2.23
CA GLY A 270 -13.27 -7.81 -0.84
C GLY A 270 -12.79 -6.77 0.17
N GLY A 271 -12.36 -5.58 -0.29
CA GLY A 271 -12.01 -4.45 0.57
C GLY A 271 -13.13 -3.41 0.67
N LYS A 272 -12.99 -2.45 1.59
CA LYS A 272 -13.94 -1.34 1.84
C LYS A 272 -14.21 -0.53 0.57
N ASP A 273 -13.18 -0.21 -0.21
CA ASP A 273 -13.30 0.69 -1.36
C ASP A 273 -14.07 0.01 -2.50
N SER A 274 -13.81 -1.30 -2.73
CA SER A 274 -14.59 -2.09 -3.69
C SER A 274 -16.03 -2.31 -3.24
N LEU A 275 -16.28 -2.43 -1.92
CA LEU A 275 -17.63 -2.55 -1.37
C LEU A 275 -18.42 -1.26 -1.55
N ALA A 276 -17.84 -0.11 -1.18
CA ALA A 276 -18.47 1.19 -1.43
C ALA A 276 -18.75 1.41 -2.92
N THR A 277 -17.81 1.04 -3.81
CA THR A 277 -18.02 1.13 -5.26
C THR A 277 -19.17 0.26 -5.74
N LEU A 278 -19.27 -0.98 -5.26
CA LEU A 278 -20.37 -1.87 -5.60
C LEU A 278 -21.72 -1.27 -5.17
N LEU A 279 -21.81 -0.81 -3.91
CA LEU A 279 -23.02 -0.20 -3.36
C LEU A 279 -23.43 1.06 -4.12
N LEU A 280 -22.47 1.90 -4.54
CA LEU A 280 -22.76 3.09 -5.35
C LEU A 280 -23.30 2.73 -6.73
N VAL A 281 -22.80 1.67 -7.36
CA VAL A 281 -23.33 1.17 -8.64
C VAL A 281 -24.77 0.64 -8.47
N LEU A 282 -25.06 -0.02 -7.35
CA LEU A 282 -26.42 -0.46 -7.02
C LEU A 282 -27.35 0.75 -6.76
N ASP A 283 -26.89 1.75 -6.00
CA ASP A 283 -27.63 2.99 -5.72
C ASP A 283 -27.88 3.83 -7.00
N ALA A 284 -27.00 3.72 -7.99
CA ALA A 284 -27.19 4.33 -9.31
C ALA A 284 -28.33 3.66 -10.11
N GLY A 285 -28.87 2.53 -9.64
CA GLY A 285 -29.95 1.77 -10.28
C GLY A 285 -29.45 0.64 -11.20
N LEU A 286 -28.17 0.28 -11.14
CA LEU A 286 -27.57 -0.73 -12.00
C LEU A 286 -27.44 -2.07 -11.29
N ARG A 287 -27.37 -3.16 -12.06
CA ARG A 287 -27.10 -4.53 -11.60
C ARG A 287 -25.87 -5.06 -12.34
N PRO A 288 -24.65 -4.84 -11.81
CA PRO A 288 -23.41 -5.19 -12.51
C PRO A 288 -23.07 -6.67 -12.35
N LYS A 289 -22.26 -7.21 -13.27
CA LYS A 289 -21.47 -8.42 -12.97
C LYS A 289 -20.37 -8.08 -11.97
N VAL A 290 -20.10 -8.96 -11.01
CA VAL A 290 -19.03 -8.78 -10.02
C VAL A 290 -17.81 -9.56 -10.49
N LEU A 291 -16.68 -8.87 -10.71
CA LEU A 291 -15.41 -9.51 -11.09
C LEU A 291 -14.56 -9.70 -9.85
N PHE A 292 -14.23 -10.94 -9.52
CA PHE A 292 -13.30 -11.30 -8.44
C PHE A 292 -12.16 -12.14 -9.01
N VAL A 293 -10.94 -11.88 -8.54
CA VAL A 293 -9.80 -12.74 -8.88
C VAL A 293 -9.17 -13.21 -7.59
N ASP A 294 -9.18 -14.53 -7.40
CA ASP A 294 -8.43 -15.17 -6.35
C ASP A 294 -6.97 -15.29 -6.80
N THR A 295 -6.09 -14.56 -6.12
CA THR A 295 -4.66 -14.55 -6.42
C THR A 295 -3.93 -15.80 -5.94
N GLY A 296 -4.63 -16.73 -5.27
CA GLY A 296 -4.01 -17.83 -4.51
C GLY A 296 -3.35 -17.35 -3.21
N LEU A 297 -3.44 -16.05 -2.93
CA LEU A 297 -2.81 -15.37 -1.80
C LEU A 297 -3.81 -14.52 -1.01
N GLU A 298 -5.11 -14.64 -1.29
CA GLU A 298 -6.16 -13.96 -0.54
C GLU A 298 -6.38 -14.63 0.82
N PHE A 299 -6.89 -13.88 1.79
CA PHE A 299 -7.39 -14.48 3.02
C PHE A 299 -8.65 -15.31 2.71
N PRO A 300 -8.87 -16.46 3.40
CA PRO A 300 -10.13 -17.20 3.28
C PRO A 300 -11.35 -16.31 3.55
N GLU A 301 -11.26 -15.39 4.51
CA GLU A 301 -12.33 -14.43 4.80
C GLU A 301 -12.53 -13.43 3.66
N THR A 302 -11.51 -13.07 2.89
CA THR A 302 -11.64 -12.20 1.71
C THR A 302 -12.38 -12.91 0.59
N VAL A 303 -12.04 -14.18 0.31
CA VAL A 303 -12.73 -15.00 -0.69
C VAL A 303 -14.19 -15.22 -0.27
N GLY A 304 -14.41 -15.59 0.99
CA GLY A 304 -15.73 -15.74 1.58
C GLY A 304 -16.56 -14.47 1.49
N ASN A 305 -15.99 -13.32 1.83
CA ASN A 305 -16.64 -12.01 1.74
C ASN A 305 -17.04 -11.65 0.29
N ALA A 306 -16.23 -11.98 -0.72
CA ALA A 306 -16.58 -11.75 -2.12
C ALA A 306 -17.79 -12.58 -2.56
N ARG A 307 -17.81 -13.87 -2.21
CA ARG A 307 -18.92 -14.78 -2.50
C ARG A 307 -20.20 -14.35 -1.77
N SER A 308 -20.11 -14.08 -0.46
CA SER A 308 -21.26 -13.69 0.35
C SER A 308 -21.84 -12.35 -0.06
N THR A 309 -20.99 -11.38 -0.45
CA THR A 309 -21.46 -10.07 -0.94
C THR A 309 -22.23 -10.20 -2.25
N ALA A 310 -21.71 -10.97 -3.22
CA ALA A 310 -22.42 -11.20 -4.48
C ALA A 310 -23.77 -11.89 -4.23
N ALA A 311 -23.80 -12.91 -3.37
CA ALA A 311 -25.02 -13.62 -3.00
C ALA A 311 -26.04 -12.71 -2.29
N LEU A 312 -25.60 -11.87 -1.33
CA LEU A 312 -26.44 -10.95 -0.58
C LEU A 312 -27.23 -10.01 -1.49
N PHE A 313 -26.63 -9.58 -2.61
CA PHE A 313 -27.26 -8.68 -3.58
C PHE A 313 -27.83 -9.39 -4.82
N GLY A 314 -27.79 -10.73 -4.87
CA GLY A 314 -28.27 -11.51 -6.01
C GLY A 314 -27.53 -11.20 -7.32
N LEU A 315 -26.21 -10.95 -7.25
CA LEU A 315 -25.37 -10.58 -8.39
C LEU A 315 -24.57 -11.76 -8.92
N GLU A 316 -24.38 -11.80 -10.25
CA GLU A 316 -23.51 -12.78 -10.90
C GLU A 316 -22.04 -12.53 -10.53
N LEU A 317 -21.40 -13.50 -9.88
CA LEU A 317 -19.99 -13.48 -9.56
C LEU A 317 -19.19 -14.19 -10.64
N LEU A 318 -18.43 -13.40 -11.41
CA LEU A 318 -17.43 -13.89 -12.34
C LEU A 318 -16.08 -13.98 -11.62
N SER A 319 -15.59 -15.20 -11.42
CA SER A 319 -14.32 -15.45 -10.74
C SER A 319 -13.29 -16.15 -11.62
N GLU A 320 -12.02 -15.82 -11.40
CA GLU A 320 -10.87 -16.51 -11.97
C GLU A 320 -9.82 -16.72 -10.87
N GLU A 321 -9.15 -17.87 -10.88
CA GLU A 321 -8.14 -18.22 -9.90
C GLU A 321 -6.73 -18.24 -10.52
N ALA A 322 -5.74 -17.79 -9.75
CA ALA A 322 -4.33 -17.88 -10.14
C ALA A 322 -3.68 -19.21 -9.74
N GLY A 323 -4.28 -19.97 -8.82
CA GLY A 323 -3.72 -21.22 -8.29
C GLY A 323 -2.31 -21.03 -7.71
N GLU A 324 -1.39 -21.92 -8.07
CA GLU A 324 0.00 -21.91 -7.60
C GLU A 324 0.92 -20.93 -8.37
N ALA A 325 0.37 -20.06 -9.23
CA ALA A 325 1.16 -19.17 -10.08
C ALA A 325 2.18 -18.31 -9.32
N PHE A 326 1.89 -17.91 -8.08
CA PHE A 326 2.86 -17.21 -7.23
C PHE A 326 4.07 -18.11 -6.93
N TRP A 327 3.81 -19.31 -6.44
CA TRP A 327 4.84 -20.25 -5.99
C TRP A 327 5.66 -20.81 -7.15
N GLU A 328 5.03 -21.07 -8.30
CA GLU A 328 5.71 -21.49 -9.53
C GLU A 328 6.67 -20.42 -10.08
N ASN A 329 6.31 -19.14 -9.93
CA ASN A 329 7.13 -18.03 -10.42
C ASN A 329 8.15 -17.52 -9.37
N LEU A 330 8.02 -17.90 -8.10
CA LEU A 330 8.91 -17.46 -7.03
C LEU A 330 10.39 -17.85 -7.24
N PRO A 331 10.75 -19.10 -7.64
CA PRO A 331 12.13 -19.46 -7.96
C PRO A 331 12.75 -18.60 -9.07
N ARG A 332 11.90 -18.04 -9.94
CA ARG A 332 12.30 -17.34 -11.14
C ARG A 332 12.46 -15.85 -10.97
N PHE A 333 11.58 -15.23 -10.19
CA PHE A 333 11.62 -13.79 -9.95
C PHE A 333 12.20 -13.41 -8.59
N GLY A 334 12.44 -14.40 -7.71
CA GLY A 334 12.78 -14.19 -6.31
C GLY A 334 11.61 -13.59 -5.52
N PRO A 335 11.83 -13.25 -4.22
CA PRO A 335 10.85 -12.58 -3.40
C PRO A 335 10.24 -11.35 -4.11
N PRO A 336 8.91 -11.16 -4.03
CA PRO A 336 8.30 -9.98 -4.63
C PRO A 336 8.70 -8.73 -3.85
N GLY A 337 8.90 -7.62 -4.54
CA GLY A 337 9.27 -6.32 -3.95
C GLY A 337 8.20 -5.24 -4.16
N ARG A 338 8.33 -4.13 -3.45
CA ARG A 338 7.56 -2.88 -3.64
C ARG A 338 7.87 -2.27 -5.01
N ASP A 339 9.14 -2.35 -5.40
CA ASP A 339 9.73 -1.99 -6.70
C ASP A 339 9.54 -3.10 -7.75
N ALA A 340 9.48 -4.36 -7.33
CA ALA A 340 9.36 -5.52 -8.22
C ALA A 340 8.08 -6.36 -7.99
N ARG A 341 6.92 -5.76 -8.26
CA ARG A 341 5.59 -6.39 -8.09
C ARG A 341 5.20 -7.36 -9.22
N TRP A 342 6.09 -8.29 -9.57
CA TRP A 342 5.82 -9.32 -10.58
C TRP A 342 4.59 -10.19 -10.24
N CYS A 343 4.36 -10.42 -8.95
CA CYS A 343 3.22 -11.19 -8.44
C CYS A 343 1.87 -10.55 -8.83
N CYS A 344 1.76 -9.21 -8.82
CA CYS A 344 0.56 -8.52 -9.29
C CYS A 344 0.28 -8.80 -10.78
N LYS A 345 1.32 -9.00 -11.59
CA LYS A 345 1.13 -9.23 -13.02
C LYS A 345 0.73 -10.67 -13.29
N CYS A 346 1.38 -11.62 -12.62
CA CYS A 346 1.16 -13.05 -12.83
C CYS A 346 -0.12 -13.55 -12.14
N CYS A 347 -0.38 -13.09 -10.91
CA CYS A 347 -1.45 -13.62 -10.06
C CYS A 347 -2.73 -12.79 -10.09
N LYS A 348 -2.67 -11.53 -10.57
CA LYS A 348 -3.85 -10.64 -10.61
C LYS A 348 -4.19 -10.18 -12.02
N LEU A 349 -3.32 -9.40 -12.67
CA LEU A 349 -3.66 -8.77 -13.94
C LEU A 349 -3.77 -9.78 -15.10
N GLY A 350 -2.96 -10.84 -15.07
CA GLY A 350 -3.07 -11.97 -16.00
C GLY A 350 -4.44 -12.66 -15.93
N PRO A 351 -4.84 -13.18 -14.75
CA PRO A 351 -6.18 -13.74 -14.54
C PRO A 351 -7.32 -12.78 -14.88
N VAL A 352 -7.26 -11.51 -14.46
CA VAL A 352 -8.25 -10.48 -14.86
C VAL A 352 -8.34 -10.36 -16.38
N THR A 353 -7.21 -10.37 -17.09
CA THR A 353 -7.19 -10.26 -18.55
C THR A 353 -7.88 -11.44 -19.21
N ARG A 354 -7.65 -12.67 -18.73
CA ARG A 354 -8.31 -13.87 -19.27
C ARG A 354 -9.81 -13.85 -18.99
N LEU A 355 -10.20 -13.48 -17.77
CA LEU A 355 -11.60 -13.34 -17.38
C LEU A 355 -12.32 -12.34 -18.27
N ILE A 356 -11.73 -11.15 -18.48
CA ILE A 356 -12.34 -10.11 -19.31
C ILE A 356 -12.40 -10.53 -20.78
N ALA A 357 -11.34 -11.14 -21.32
CA ALA A 357 -11.34 -11.59 -22.71
C ALA A 357 -12.41 -12.67 -22.98
N ARG A 358 -12.70 -13.52 -22.00
CA ARG A 358 -13.73 -14.57 -22.10
C ARG A 358 -15.15 -14.01 -21.96
N GLU A 359 -15.38 -13.19 -20.94
CA GLU A 359 -16.74 -12.73 -20.56
C GLU A 359 -17.17 -11.45 -21.30
N PHE A 360 -16.20 -10.67 -21.80
CA PHE A 360 -16.43 -9.37 -22.45
C PHE A 360 -15.48 -9.15 -23.65
N PRO A 361 -15.64 -9.91 -24.74
CA PRO A 361 -14.75 -9.84 -25.91
C PRO A 361 -14.65 -8.43 -26.53
N ASP A 362 -15.74 -7.66 -26.51
CA ASP A 362 -15.79 -6.27 -26.99
C ASP A 362 -15.39 -5.21 -25.94
N GLY A 363 -14.89 -5.70 -24.80
CA GLY A 363 -14.42 -4.92 -23.66
C GLY A 363 -15.52 -4.48 -22.70
N VAL A 364 -15.09 -4.06 -21.51
CA VAL A 364 -15.96 -3.81 -20.35
C VAL A 364 -15.73 -2.42 -19.76
N LEU A 365 -16.80 -1.78 -19.28
CA LEU A 365 -16.71 -0.67 -18.34
C LEU A 365 -16.68 -1.26 -16.92
N SER A 366 -15.51 -1.22 -16.29
CA SER A 366 -15.34 -1.74 -14.94
C SER A 366 -15.25 -0.60 -13.93
N PHE A 367 -16.18 -0.56 -12.98
CA PHE A 367 -16.08 0.33 -11.83
C PHE A 367 -15.13 -0.25 -10.78
N ILE A 368 -14.22 0.58 -10.27
CA ILE A 368 -13.09 0.18 -9.44
C ILE A 368 -12.96 1.12 -8.24
N GLY A 369 -12.79 0.55 -7.05
CA GLY A 369 -12.59 1.30 -5.81
C GLY A 369 -11.18 1.88 -5.65
N GLN A 370 -10.72 2.63 -6.64
CA GLN A 370 -9.47 3.39 -6.57
C GLN A 370 -9.74 4.77 -5.96
N ARG A 371 -8.84 5.24 -5.09
CA ARG A 371 -8.89 6.61 -4.54
C ARG A 371 -7.56 7.32 -4.70
N ARG A 372 -7.59 8.63 -4.88
CA ARG A 372 -6.36 9.43 -5.02
C ARG A 372 -5.50 9.42 -3.76
N TYR A 373 -6.11 9.34 -2.59
CA TYR A 373 -5.41 9.35 -1.30
C TYR A 373 -4.57 8.09 -1.04
N GLU A 374 -4.66 7.05 -1.89
CA GLU A 374 -3.88 5.82 -1.73
C GLU A 374 -2.41 5.96 -2.17
N SER A 375 -2.11 6.79 -3.18
CA SER A 375 -0.74 7.07 -3.66
C SER A 375 -0.72 8.13 -4.75
N GLU A 376 0.45 8.72 -5.00
CA GLU A 376 0.68 9.65 -6.13
C GLU A 376 0.26 9.06 -7.48
N ALA A 377 0.59 7.78 -7.73
CA ALA A 377 0.23 7.10 -8.96
C ALA A 377 -1.28 6.88 -9.13
N ARG A 378 -2.08 6.92 -8.06
CA ARG A 378 -3.56 6.94 -8.16
C ARG A 378 -4.09 8.36 -8.30
N ALA A 379 -3.43 9.33 -7.65
CA ALA A 379 -3.81 10.74 -7.74
C ALA A 379 -3.54 11.35 -9.13
N SER A 380 -2.49 10.91 -9.82
CA SER A 380 -2.18 11.33 -11.19
C SER A 380 -3.09 10.69 -12.24
N LYS A 381 -3.77 9.59 -11.89
CA LYS A 381 -4.77 8.97 -12.76
C LYS A 381 -6.09 9.75 -12.66
N GLY A 382 -6.67 10.06 -13.81
CA GLY A 382 -8.04 10.56 -13.89
C GLY A 382 -9.07 9.54 -13.38
N PRO A 383 -10.32 9.95 -13.18
CA PRO A 383 -11.40 9.07 -12.70
C PRO A 383 -11.77 7.98 -13.71
N VAL A 384 -11.47 8.17 -15.00
CA VAL A 384 -11.58 7.17 -16.06
C VAL A 384 -10.20 6.91 -16.66
N TRP A 385 -9.81 5.65 -16.79
CA TRP A 385 -8.47 5.26 -17.23
C TRP A 385 -8.44 3.91 -17.95
N LYS A 386 -7.35 3.66 -18.69
CA LYS A 386 -7.04 2.35 -19.29
C LYS A 386 -5.70 1.85 -18.78
N ASN A 387 -5.57 0.53 -18.62
CA ASN A 387 -4.34 -0.11 -18.16
C ASN A 387 -3.76 -0.99 -19.28
N PRO A 388 -2.52 -0.73 -19.75
CA PRO A 388 -1.90 -1.56 -20.79
C PRO A 388 -1.77 -3.05 -20.43
N TRP A 389 -1.79 -3.39 -19.14
CA TRP A 389 -1.76 -4.77 -18.67
C TRP A 389 -3.12 -5.49 -18.76
N VAL A 390 -4.22 -4.75 -18.98
CA VAL A 390 -5.60 -5.29 -19.06
C VAL A 390 -6.33 -4.57 -20.22
N PRO A 391 -5.99 -4.87 -21.49
CA PRO A 391 -6.39 -4.05 -22.64
C PRO A 391 -7.91 -3.97 -22.88
N GLY A 392 -8.67 -5.00 -22.51
CA GLY A 392 -10.14 -5.04 -22.65
C GLY A 392 -10.91 -4.23 -21.59
N GLN A 393 -10.22 -3.62 -20.62
CA GLN A 393 -10.85 -2.91 -19.50
C GLN A 393 -10.73 -1.39 -19.65
N THR A 394 -11.88 -0.71 -19.63
CA THR A 394 -11.94 0.71 -19.27
C THR A 394 -12.31 0.80 -17.79
N GLY A 395 -11.41 1.33 -16.96
CA GLY A 395 -11.63 1.51 -15.53
C GLY A 395 -12.27 2.85 -15.23
N ALA A 396 -13.25 2.89 -14.32
CA ALA A 396 -13.88 4.10 -13.81
C ALA A 396 -13.93 4.06 -12.28
N SER A 397 -13.66 5.19 -11.61
CA SER A 397 -13.48 5.25 -10.14
C SER A 397 -14.45 6.27 -9.51
N PRO A 398 -15.68 5.86 -9.14
CA PRO A 398 -16.70 6.77 -8.62
C PRO A 398 -16.32 7.46 -7.29
N ILE A 399 -15.40 6.84 -6.56
CA ILE A 399 -14.89 7.30 -5.26
C ILE A 399 -13.48 7.92 -5.34
N GLN A 400 -13.03 8.32 -6.54
CA GLN A 400 -11.67 8.84 -6.77
C GLN A 400 -11.26 9.94 -5.78
N ASP A 401 -12.19 10.82 -5.43
CA ASP A 401 -11.99 11.95 -4.52
C ASP A 401 -12.50 11.71 -3.08
N TRP A 402 -12.97 10.51 -2.76
CA TRP A 402 -13.47 10.20 -1.42
C TRP A 402 -12.33 9.92 -0.43
N SER A 403 -12.43 10.45 0.78
CA SER A 403 -11.57 10.06 1.91
C SER A 403 -12.00 8.70 2.47
N SER A 404 -11.11 8.05 3.23
CA SER A 404 -11.41 6.77 3.86
C SER A 404 -12.57 6.89 4.85
N LEU A 405 -12.73 8.02 5.55
CA LEU A 405 -13.85 8.26 6.44
C LEU A 405 -15.17 8.36 5.67
N GLN A 406 -15.19 9.03 4.51
CA GLN A 406 -16.39 9.10 3.66
C GLN A 406 -16.82 7.70 3.17
N VAL A 407 -15.85 6.88 2.76
CA VAL A 407 -16.10 5.47 2.39
C VAL A 407 -16.70 4.70 3.56
N TRP A 408 -16.13 4.82 4.76
CA TRP A 408 -16.61 4.09 5.93
C TRP A 408 -17.99 4.54 6.40
N LEU A 409 -18.26 5.84 6.47
CA LEU A 409 -19.58 6.35 6.81
C LEU A 409 -20.62 5.87 5.79
N TYR A 410 -20.29 5.84 4.51
CA TYR A 410 -21.19 5.26 3.51
C TYR A 410 -21.47 3.77 3.77
N ILE A 411 -20.44 2.96 4.01
CA ILE A 411 -20.62 1.53 4.33
C ILE A 411 -21.46 1.34 5.60
N PHE A 412 -21.20 2.11 6.66
CA PHE A 412 -21.97 2.07 7.90
C PHE A 412 -23.43 2.46 7.67
N SER A 413 -23.70 3.46 6.83
CA SER A 413 -25.07 3.86 6.46
C SER A 413 -25.86 2.75 5.78
N LYS A 414 -25.17 1.84 5.07
CA LYS A 414 -25.78 0.71 4.36
C LYS A 414 -25.99 -0.51 5.25
N LYS A 415 -25.39 -0.55 6.44
CA LYS A 415 -25.48 -1.67 7.41
C LYS A 415 -25.14 -3.03 6.79
N VAL A 416 -24.18 -3.04 5.87
CA VAL A 416 -23.73 -4.26 5.18
C VAL A 416 -22.49 -4.84 5.86
N PRO A 417 -22.31 -6.17 5.85
CA PRO A 417 -21.08 -6.79 6.29
C PRO A 417 -19.89 -6.27 5.48
N HIS A 418 -18.75 -6.12 6.16
CA HIS A 418 -17.47 -5.82 5.54
C HIS A 418 -16.44 -6.83 6.02
N ASN A 419 -15.31 -6.88 5.32
CA ASN A 419 -14.27 -7.87 5.60
C ASN A 419 -13.77 -7.78 7.06
N PRO A 420 -13.78 -8.89 7.82
CA PRO A 420 -13.48 -8.89 9.25
C PRO A 420 -12.06 -8.45 9.60
N TRP A 421 -11.11 -8.51 8.65
CA TRP A 421 -9.73 -8.09 8.89
C TRP A 421 -9.58 -6.60 9.21
N TYR A 422 -10.55 -5.75 8.84
CA TYR A 422 -10.60 -4.36 9.31
C TYR A 422 -10.77 -4.27 10.83
N GLY A 423 -11.60 -5.14 11.40
CA GLY A 423 -11.77 -5.28 12.86
C GLY A 423 -10.60 -5.96 13.57
N ARG A 424 -9.63 -6.51 12.82
CA ARG A 424 -8.41 -7.16 13.33
C ARG A 424 -7.15 -6.32 13.11
N GLY A 425 -7.31 -5.02 12.85
CA GLY A 425 -6.21 -4.04 12.81
C GLY A 425 -5.62 -3.74 11.42
N LEU A 426 -6.08 -4.38 10.35
CA LEU A 426 -5.63 -4.06 8.99
C LEU A 426 -6.38 -2.85 8.44
N ASP A 427 -5.66 -1.87 7.90
CA ASP A 427 -6.27 -0.71 7.21
C ASP A 427 -6.47 -0.94 5.70
N ARG A 428 -5.72 -1.89 5.14
CA ARG A 428 -5.73 -2.31 3.74
C ARG A 428 -5.68 -3.82 3.67
N ILE A 429 -6.64 -4.39 2.94
CA ILE A 429 -6.75 -5.83 2.73
C ILE A 429 -6.39 -6.15 1.29
N GLY A 430 -5.55 -7.16 1.13
CA GLY A 430 -5.16 -7.73 -0.15
C GLY A 430 -4.43 -9.04 0.14
N CYS A 431 -3.49 -9.41 -0.74
CA CYS A 431 -2.71 -10.62 -0.56
C CYS A 431 -1.98 -10.63 0.79
N TYR A 432 -2.07 -11.73 1.55
CA TYR A 432 -1.58 -11.81 2.94
C TYR A 432 -0.06 -11.65 3.09
N LEU A 433 0.70 -11.80 2.00
CA LEU A 433 2.16 -11.62 1.94
C LEU A 433 2.62 -10.44 1.06
N CYS A 434 1.72 -9.50 0.75
CA CYS A 434 2.00 -8.44 -0.22
C CYS A 434 3.21 -7.57 0.21
N PRO A 435 4.24 -7.39 -0.64
CA PRO A 435 5.40 -6.56 -0.28
C PRO A 435 5.06 -5.07 -0.16
N ALA A 436 3.96 -4.64 -0.79
CA ALA A 436 3.44 -3.27 -0.69
C ALA A 436 2.72 -2.98 0.64
N THR A 437 2.50 -4.00 1.47
CA THR A 437 1.94 -3.85 2.81
C THR A 437 3.05 -3.44 3.79
N ASN A 438 2.69 -2.62 4.76
CA ASN A 438 3.61 -2.19 5.82
C ASN A 438 4.02 -3.39 6.68
N LEU A 439 5.25 -3.36 7.21
CA LEU A 439 5.78 -4.46 8.00
C LEU A 439 4.98 -4.64 9.29
N ALA A 440 4.48 -3.55 9.86
CA ALA A 440 3.56 -3.61 11.01
C ALA A 440 2.33 -4.48 10.73
N ASP A 441 1.71 -4.29 9.56
CA ASP A 441 0.53 -5.05 9.15
C ASP A 441 0.89 -6.50 8.82
N LEU A 442 2.05 -6.74 8.19
CA LEU A 442 2.55 -8.10 7.97
C LEU A 442 2.84 -8.83 9.27
N GLU A 443 3.29 -8.14 10.33
CA GLU A 443 3.49 -8.73 11.65
C GLU A 443 2.16 -9.07 12.31
N LEU A 444 1.12 -8.24 12.17
CA LEU A 444 -0.24 -8.56 12.60
C LEU A 444 -0.75 -9.82 11.88
N VAL A 445 -0.59 -9.88 10.56
CA VAL A 445 -0.96 -11.05 9.75
C VAL A 445 -0.18 -12.29 10.19
N ARG A 446 1.14 -12.20 10.37
CA ARG A 446 1.98 -13.32 10.80
C ARG A 446 1.52 -13.92 12.14
N ARG A 447 1.05 -13.08 13.06
CA ARG A 447 0.53 -13.51 14.37
C ARG A 447 -0.88 -14.10 14.29
N ALA A 448 -1.73 -13.53 13.44
CA ALA A 448 -3.17 -13.83 13.44
C ALA A 448 -3.61 -14.82 12.34
N PHE A 449 -2.82 -15.03 11.29
CA PHE A 449 -3.18 -15.84 10.14
C PHE A 449 -2.26 -17.06 9.96
N PRO A 450 -2.74 -18.29 10.26
CA PRO A 450 -1.94 -19.50 10.12
C PRO A 450 -1.40 -19.76 8.70
N GLY A 451 -2.12 -19.32 7.65
CA GLY A 451 -1.69 -19.50 6.26
C GLY A 451 -0.42 -18.72 5.87
N TYR A 452 0.08 -17.84 6.74
CA TYR A 452 1.36 -17.17 6.55
C TYR A 452 2.57 -18.11 6.66
N GLY A 453 2.41 -19.31 7.23
CA GLY A 453 3.49 -20.26 7.51
C GLY A 453 4.38 -20.61 6.30
N ARG A 454 3.77 -20.95 5.15
CA ARG A 454 4.51 -21.28 3.92
C ARG A 454 5.42 -20.13 3.46
N TRP A 455 4.97 -18.89 3.62
CA TRP A 455 5.81 -17.73 3.32
C TRP A 455 6.91 -17.53 4.35
N GLN A 456 6.62 -17.77 5.63
CA GLN A 456 7.61 -17.69 6.69
C GLN A 456 8.77 -18.67 6.47
N GLU A 457 8.51 -19.88 5.98
CA GLU A 457 9.55 -20.84 5.60
C GLU A 457 10.47 -20.27 4.51
N ARG A 458 9.90 -19.67 3.45
CA ARG A 458 10.69 -19.02 2.40
C ARG A 458 11.53 -17.85 2.92
N LEU A 459 10.99 -17.07 3.86
CA LEU A 459 11.73 -15.98 4.49
C LEU A 459 12.90 -16.47 5.36
N ARG A 460 12.86 -17.70 5.89
CA ARG A 460 13.98 -18.27 6.67
C ARG A 460 15.21 -18.56 5.81
N GLU A 461 15.02 -18.75 4.49
CA GLU A 461 16.12 -18.91 3.53
C GLU A 461 16.92 -17.61 3.34
N LEU A 462 16.38 -16.46 3.76
CA LEU A 462 17.03 -15.16 3.62
C LEU A 462 17.93 -14.84 4.82
N PRO A 463 19.11 -14.24 4.59
CA PRO A 463 20.02 -13.85 5.68
C PRO A 463 19.44 -12.72 6.53
N SER A 464 19.92 -12.61 7.77
CA SER A 464 19.82 -11.36 8.52
C SER A 464 20.77 -10.32 7.89
N PRO A 465 20.40 -9.04 7.73
CA PRO A 465 19.18 -8.38 8.20
C PRO A 465 17.99 -8.42 7.22
N TRP A 466 18.11 -9.08 6.06
CA TRP A 466 17.08 -9.06 5.01
C TRP A 466 15.73 -9.60 5.46
N ARG A 467 15.76 -10.67 6.24
CA ARG A 467 14.59 -11.27 6.88
C ARG A 467 14.04 -10.38 8.00
N ASP A 468 14.89 -10.05 8.96
CA ASP A 468 14.48 -9.51 10.27
C ASP A 468 13.96 -8.07 10.18
N TYR A 469 14.46 -7.29 9.22
CA TYR A 469 14.02 -5.91 8.97
C TYR A 469 13.06 -5.79 7.78
N GLY A 470 12.63 -6.92 7.21
CA GLY A 470 11.72 -6.95 6.07
C GLY A 470 12.28 -6.28 4.81
N LEU A 471 13.60 -6.36 4.60
CA LEU A 471 14.31 -5.72 3.47
C LEU A 471 14.03 -6.43 2.14
N TRP A 472 13.63 -7.71 2.19
CA TRP A 472 13.19 -8.49 1.02
C TRP A 472 12.07 -7.83 0.21
N ARG A 473 11.37 -6.86 0.79
CA ARG A 473 10.36 -6.03 0.12
C ARG A 473 10.95 -5.05 -0.88
N TRP A 474 12.27 -5.01 -1.08
CA TRP A 474 12.93 -4.19 -2.08
C TRP A 474 14.01 -5.00 -2.80
N ARG A 475 14.15 -4.79 -4.11
CA ARG A 475 15.36 -5.18 -4.83
C ARG A 475 16.47 -4.16 -4.61
N TRP A 476 16.10 -2.88 -4.55
CA TRP A 476 17.02 -1.78 -4.29
C TRP A 476 16.57 -1.00 -3.05
N LEU A 477 17.42 -0.97 -2.03
CA LEU A 477 17.06 -0.33 -0.76
C LEU A 477 16.89 1.19 -0.93
N PRO A 478 15.72 1.74 -0.56
CA PRO A 478 15.51 3.18 -0.54
C PRO A 478 16.52 3.86 0.40
N ARG A 479 16.89 5.10 0.08
CA ARG A 479 17.82 5.90 0.88
C ARG A 479 17.44 5.96 2.36
N GLY A 480 16.16 6.24 2.67
CA GLY A 480 15.69 6.34 4.06
C GLY A 480 15.81 5.02 4.84
N VAL A 481 15.67 3.86 4.17
CA VAL A 481 15.88 2.55 4.81
C VAL A 481 17.37 2.36 5.11
N ARG A 482 18.26 2.68 4.16
CA ARG A 482 19.72 2.62 4.36
C ARG A 482 20.17 3.53 5.51
N GLU A 483 19.67 4.76 5.57
CA GLU A 483 19.96 5.71 6.66
C GLU A 483 19.47 5.18 8.01
N HIS A 484 18.28 4.55 8.05
CA HIS A 484 17.73 3.96 9.27
C HIS A 484 18.55 2.78 9.81
N LEU A 485 19.05 1.93 8.91
CA LEU A 485 19.93 0.80 9.24
C LEU A 485 21.29 1.30 9.73
N ALA A 486 21.90 2.27 9.03
CA ALA A 486 23.18 2.86 9.42
C ALA A 486 23.12 3.52 10.80
N GLN A 487 22.03 4.21 11.14
CA GLN A 487 21.81 4.78 12.49
C GLN A 487 21.80 3.74 13.62
N ARG A 488 21.64 2.45 13.29
CA ARG A 488 21.65 1.32 14.23
C ARG A 488 22.90 0.45 14.10
N GLY A 489 23.87 0.85 13.27
CA GLY A 489 25.07 0.05 12.99
C GLY A 489 24.76 -1.26 12.27
N ILE A 490 23.69 -1.29 11.48
CA ILE A 490 23.28 -2.49 10.73
C ILE A 490 23.72 -2.36 9.28
N GLU A 491 24.63 -3.23 8.86
CA GLU A 491 25.02 -3.36 7.46
C GLU A 491 24.09 -4.36 6.74
N PRO A 492 23.42 -3.96 5.63
CA PRO A 492 22.47 -4.83 4.95
C PRO A 492 23.09 -6.05 4.25
N GLY A 493 24.39 -6.02 3.93
CA GLY A 493 25.08 -7.08 3.19
C GLY A 493 24.62 -7.22 1.73
N GLU A 494 25.02 -8.31 1.06
CA GLU A 494 24.59 -8.61 -0.31
C GLU A 494 23.07 -8.86 -0.38
N ALA A 495 22.42 -8.27 -1.39
CA ALA A 495 21.03 -8.56 -1.68
C ALA A 495 20.87 -10.03 -2.12
N PRO A 496 19.72 -10.66 -1.83
CA PRO A 496 19.42 -12.00 -2.33
C PRO A 496 19.63 -12.04 -3.85
N ARG A 497 20.53 -12.94 -4.31
CA ARG A 497 20.84 -13.08 -5.74
C ARG A 497 19.62 -13.60 -6.48
N TYR A 498 19.18 -12.86 -7.49
CA TYR A 498 18.12 -13.30 -8.41
C TYR A 498 18.76 -14.16 -9.52
N PRO A 499 18.05 -15.17 -10.05
CA PRO A 499 18.58 -15.98 -11.14
C PRO A 499 19.01 -15.11 -12.33
N PRO A 500 20.18 -15.37 -12.94
CA PRO A 500 20.62 -14.62 -14.12
C PRO A 500 19.59 -14.78 -15.24
N ARG A 501 19.26 -13.66 -15.90
CA ARG A 501 18.35 -13.65 -17.04
C ARG A 501 19.08 -14.07 -18.31
N LEU A 502 18.31 -14.53 -19.28
CA LEU A 502 18.73 -14.64 -20.66
C LEU A 502 19.04 -13.24 -21.22
N SER A 503 20.31 -12.91 -21.46
CA SER A 503 20.73 -11.70 -22.18
C SER A 503 21.11 -12.02 -23.63
N LEU A 504 21.08 -11.00 -24.51
CA LEU A 504 21.55 -11.05 -25.90
C LEU A 504 22.70 -10.06 -26.06
N GLU A 505 23.86 -10.54 -26.48
CA GLU A 505 24.96 -9.71 -26.95
C GLU A 505 24.91 -9.66 -28.47
N ALA A 506 24.68 -8.47 -29.04
CA ALA A 506 24.60 -8.28 -30.49
C ALA A 506 25.68 -7.30 -30.97
N LYS A 507 26.29 -7.60 -32.12
CA LYS A 507 27.21 -6.71 -32.84
C LYS A 507 26.44 -5.64 -33.61
N GLU A 508 27.11 -4.53 -33.91
CA GLU A 508 26.53 -3.50 -34.79
C GLU A 508 26.22 -4.06 -36.18
N PRO A 509 25.11 -3.65 -36.82
CA PRO A 509 24.77 -4.10 -38.16
C PRO A 509 25.85 -3.71 -39.17
N ALA A 510 26.30 -4.68 -39.98
CA ALA A 510 27.28 -4.47 -41.04
C ALA A 510 26.64 -4.71 -42.43
N PRO A 511 27.14 -4.11 -43.51
CA PRO A 511 26.66 -4.37 -44.87
C PRO A 511 26.73 -5.86 -45.24
N ASP A 512 25.67 -6.39 -45.83
CA ASP A 512 25.59 -7.79 -46.31
C ASP A 512 24.71 -7.84 -47.56
N GLY A 513 25.24 -8.36 -48.67
CA GLY A 513 24.76 -8.17 -50.05
C GLY A 513 23.25 -7.89 -50.20
N GLY A 514 22.89 -6.64 -50.51
CA GLY A 514 21.50 -6.19 -50.66
C GLY A 514 20.84 -5.58 -49.41
N GLY A 515 21.56 -5.46 -48.29
CA GLY A 515 21.10 -4.82 -47.05
C GLY A 515 22.19 -4.78 -45.97
N VAL A 516 21.79 -5.03 -44.72
CA VAL A 516 22.69 -5.17 -43.56
C VAL A 516 22.37 -6.43 -42.75
N LEU A 517 23.38 -6.96 -42.07
CA LEU A 517 23.31 -8.11 -41.18
C LEU A 517 23.79 -7.71 -39.78
N ALA A 518 22.98 -8.03 -38.77
CA ALA A 518 23.36 -8.00 -37.37
C ALA A 518 23.51 -9.44 -36.86
N GLU A 519 24.59 -9.71 -36.15
CA GLU A 519 24.86 -11.00 -35.52
C GLU A 519 24.91 -10.85 -34.01
N GLY A 520 24.48 -11.87 -33.29
CA GLY A 520 24.55 -11.88 -31.83
C GLY A 520 24.51 -13.28 -31.24
N ARG A 521 24.57 -13.36 -29.92
CA ARG A 521 24.44 -14.60 -29.17
C ARG A 521 23.73 -14.37 -27.85
N PHE A 522 22.78 -15.23 -27.55
CA PHE A 522 22.17 -15.30 -26.23
C PHE A 522 23.10 -16.00 -25.23
N SER A 523 23.07 -15.55 -23.98
CA SER A 523 23.87 -16.04 -22.84
C SER A 523 23.76 -17.54 -22.55
N ARG A 524 22.77 -18.25 -23.10
CA ARG A 524 22.61 -19.71 -22.96
C ARG A 524 21.86 -20.29 -24.15
N ALA A 525 21.91 -21.62 -24.25
CA ALA A 525 21.17 -22.40 -25.24
C ALA A 525 19.65 -22.19 -25.14
N LEU A 526 18.97 -22.33 -26.28
CA LEU A 526 17.55 -22.03 -26.46
C LEU A 526 16.74 -23.29 -26.80
N ASP A 527 15.49 -23.31 -26.35
CA ASP A 527 14.49 -24.31 -26.75
C ASP A 527 13.82 -23.85 -28.06
N LEU A 528 14.35 -24.31 -29.19
CA LEU A 528 13.90 -23.87 -30.52
C LEU A 528 12.48 -24.34 -30.84
N GLU A 529 12.09 -25.51 -30.35
CA GLU A 529 10.75 -26.07 -30.51
C GLU A 529 9.70 -25.15 -29.85
N ARG A 530 9.99 -24.69 -28.63
CA ARG A 530 9.17 -23.70 -27.94
C ARG A 530 9.18 -22.34 -28.66
N LEU A 531 10.36 -21.89 -29.06
CA LEU A 531 10.55 -20.59 -29.68
C LEU A 531 9.84 -20.50 -31.04
N ALA A 532 9.81 -21.58 -31.81
CA ALA A 532 9.12 -21.65 -33.11
C ALA A 532 7.65 -21.26 -32.98
N GLY A 533 6.94 -21.78 -31.97
CA GLY A 533 5.54 -21.43 -31.72
C GLY A 533 5.35 -19.93 -31.47
N ARG A 534 6.29 -19.28 -30.75
CA ARG A 534 6.23 -17.86 -30.42
C ARG A 534 6.57 -16.96 -31.61
N LEU A 535 7.60 -17.30 -32.38
CA LEU A 535 8.09 -16.49 -33.50
C LEU A 535 7.14 -16.50 -34.71
N ARG A 536 6.17 -17.41 -34.76
CA ARG A 536 5.05 -17.38 -35.73
C ARG A 536 4.28 -16.05 -35.73
N ALA A 537 4.27 -15.33 -34.61
CA ALA A 537 3.66 -14.00 -34.55
C ALA A 537 4.41 -12.94 -35.38
N LEU A 538 5.64 -13.22 -35.83
CA LEU A 538 6.52 -12.32 -36.57
C LEU A 538 6.77 -12.76 -38.02
N GLY A 539 6.32 -13.95 -38.41
CA GLY A 539 6.49 -14.49 -39.75
C GLY A 539 6.45 -16.02 -39.78
N LYS A 540 6.53 -16.59 -40.98
CA LYS A 540 6.61 -18.05 -41.17
C LYS A 540 7.89 -18.58 -40.51
N THR A 541 7.76 -19.63 -39.69
CA THR A 541 8.90 -20.25 -39.01
C THR A 541 9.22 -21.63 -39.57
N ALA A 542 10.49 -21.96 -39.76
CA ALA A 542 10.94 -23.32 -40.09
C ALA A 542 12.09 -23.76 -39.18
N LEU A 543 11.96 -24.94 -38.57
CA LEU A 543 12.97 -25.54 -37.71
C LEU A 543 13.69 -26.65 -38.50
N GLU A 544 14.99 -26.46 -38.75
CA GLU A 544 15.85 -27.40 -39.48
C GLU A 544 17.07 -27.73 -38.60
N GLY A 545 17.05 -28.90 -37.96
CA GLY A 545 18.10 -29.31 -37.01
C GLY A 545 18.21 -28.34 -35.83
N ASP A 546 19.37 -27.68 -35.71
CA ASP A 546 19.68 -26.73 -34.64
C ASP A 546 19.48 -25.26 -35.04
N ARG A 547 18.73 -24.99 -36.12
CA ARG A 547 18.42 -23.64 -36.59
C ARG A 547 16.94 -23.43 -36.81
N LEU A 548 16.44 -22.30 -36.32
CA LEU A 548 15.08 -21.81 -36.50
C LEU A 548 15.11 -20.54 -37.34
N SER A 549 14.48 -20.56 -38.52
CA SER A 549 14.30 -19.37 -39.36
C SER A 549 12.95 -18.69 -39.09
N VAL A 550 12.91 -17.36 -39.25
CA VAL A 550 11.70 -16.53 -39.18
C VAL A 550 11.64 -15.65 -40.42
N GLY A 551 10.76 -16.01 -41.36
CA GLY A 551 10.76 -15.43 -42.70
C GLY A 551 12.17 -15.48 -43.32
N GLU A 552 12.51 -14.45 -44.08
CA GLU A 552 13.85 -14.29 -44.67
C GLU A 552 14.74 -13.35 -43.85
N TRP A 553 14.28 -12.90 -42.68
CA TRP A 553 14.93 -11.81 -41.94
C TRP A 553 15.64 -12.23 -40.66
N ALA A 554 15.36 -13.42 -40.09
CA ALA A 554 16.05 -13.87 -38.88
C ALA A 554 16.30 -15.37 -38.85
N GLU A 555 17.41 -15.75 -38.23
CA GLU A 555 17.75 -17.12 -37.85
C GLU A 555 18.28 -17.17 -36.42
N VAL A 556 17.86 -18.20 -35.69
CA VAL A 556 18.25 -18.45 -34.30
C VAL A 556 18.78 -19.87 -34.16
N GLY A 557 20.00 -20.01 -33.62
CA GLY A 557 20.63 -21.29 -33.34
C GLY A 557 20.31 -21.80 -31.93
N ARG A 558 20.34 -23.13 -31.75
CA ARG A 558 20.14 -23.77 -30.44
C ARG A 558 21.22 -23.38 -29.43
N ASP A 559 22.43 -23.07 -29.90
CA ASP A 559 23.54 -22.52 -29.11
C ASP A 559 23.33 -21.06 -28.69
N GLY A 560 22.20 -20.44 -29.07
CA GLY A 560 21.87 -19.05 -28.81
C GLY A 560 22.38 -18.09 -29.87
N SER A 561 23.07 -18.55 -30.92
CA SER A 561 23.47 -17.67 -32.03
C SER A 561 22.27 -17.03 -32.75
N VAL A 562 22.44 -15.81 -33.22
CA VAL A 562 21.37 -15.00 -33.85
C VAL A 562 21.93 -14.31 -35.08
N ARG A 563 21.18 -14.35 -36.19
CA ARG A 563 21.43 -13.56 -37.40
C ARG A 563 20.16 -12.81 -37.77
N VAL A 564 20.26 -11.50 -37.98
CA VAL A 564 19.11 -10.63 -38.31
C VAL A 564 19.46 -9.75 -39.50
N ARG A 565 18.68 -9.84 -40.57
CA ARG A 565 18.81 -9.04 -41.79
C ARG A 565 17.87 -7.84 -41.76
N GLY A 566 18.32 -6.70 -42.26
CA GLY A 566 17.53 -5.48 -42.47
C GLY A 566 17.90 -4.79 -43.78
N ALA A 567 17.01 -3.95 -44.29
CA ALA A 567 17.29 -3.09 -45.46
C ALA A 567 18.35 -2.02 -45.12
N ASP A 568 18.36 -1.55 -43.87
CA ASP A 568 19.32 -0.59 -43.32
C ASP A 568 19.59 -0.88 -41.83
N GLY A 569 20.56 -0.17 -41.26
CA GLY A 569 20.98 -0.36 -39.86
C GLY A 569 19.88 -0.07 -38.84
N ALA A 570 18.94 0.85 -39.13
CA ALA A 570 17.85 1.16 -38.22
C ALA A 570 16.82 0.02 -38.18
N GLN A 571 16.45 -0.51 -39.34
CA GLN A 571 15.55 -1.66 -39.44
C GLN A 571 16.18 -2.91 -38.82
N ALA A 572 17.48 -3.16 -39.02
CA ALA A 572 18.17 -4.28 -38.40
C ALA A 572 18.15 -4.20 -36.87
N ARG A 573 18.46 -3.03 -36.28
CA ARG A 573 18.36 -2.81 -34.82
C ARG A 573 16.96 -3.04 -34.29
N GLN A 574 15.94 -2.54 -34.99
CA GLN A 574 14.54 -2.77 -34.61
C GLN A 574 14.18 -4.26 -34.63
N ARG A 575 14.61 -5.00 -35.65
CA ARG A 575 14.37 -6.45 -35.78
C ARG A 575 15.14 -7.27 -34.73
N VAL A 576 16.37 -6.88 -34.40
CA VAL A 576 17.15 -7.47 -33.30
C VAL A 576 16.39 -7.33 -31.98
N GLU A 577 15.88 -6.13 -31.69
CA GLU A 577 15.13 -5.86 -30.47
C GLU A 577 13.81 -6.65 -30.42
N LEU A 578 13.10 -6.74 -31.54
CA LEU A 578 11.88 -7.53 -31.66
C LEU A 578 12.13 -9.03 -31.43
N LEU A 579 13.22 -9.55 -32.00
CA LEU A 579 13.64 -10.93 -31.81
C LEU A 579 14.08 -11.18 -30.37
N ARG A 580 14.86 -10.26 -29.77
CA ARG A 580 15.27 -10.29 -28.36
C ARG A 580 14.04 -10.41 -27.46
N GLU A 581 13.06 -9.53 -27.63
CA GLU A 581 11.81 -9.56 -26.85
C GLU A 581 11.02 -10.85 -27.07
N ALA A 582 10.94 -11.37 -28.30
CA ALA A 582 10.22 -12.59 -28.58
C ALA A 582 10.88 -13.84 -27.95
N VAL A 583 12.21 -13.94 -28.04
CA VAL A 583 12.99 -15.00 -27.42
C VAL A 583 12.86 -14.93 -25.90
N LEU A 584 13.04 -13.76 -25.30
CA LEU A 584 12.81 -13.56 -23.86
C LEU A 584 11.40 -14.01 -23.47
N ARG A 585 10.35 -13.54 -24.16
CA ARG A 585 8.96 -13.90 -23.83
C ARG A 585 8.64 -15.38 -24.00
N SER A 586 9.40 -16.09 -24.85
CA SER A 586 9.31 -17.53 -25.05
C SER A 586 10.02 -18.29 -23.93
N GLU A 587 11.33 -18.11 -23.84
CA GLU A 587 12.21 -18.90 -22.98
C GLU A 587 11.90 -18.66 -21.50
N GLU A 588 11.64 -17.40 -21.24
CA GLU A 588 11.37 -16.85 -19.95
C GLU A 588 9.84 -16.63 -19.82
N CYS A 589 8.95 -17.41 -20.43
CA CYS A 589 7.50 -17.19 -20.26
C CYS A 589 7.01 -17.47 -18.81
N ALA A 590 6.30 -16.51 -18.18
CA ALA A 590 5.77 -16.63 -16.81
C ALA A 590 4.33 -17.16 -16.72
N GLY A 591 3.72 -17.58 -17.85
CA GLY A 591 2.36 -18.12 -17.85
C GLY A 591 1.23 -17.15 -17.51
N CYS A 592 1.51 -15.85 -17.32
CA CYS A 592 0.51 -14.90 -16.81
C CYS A 592 -0.72 -14.70 -17.72
N GLY A 593 -0.58 -14.86 -19.04
CA GLY A 593 -1.69 -14.67 -19.99
C GLY A 593 -2.01 -13.22 -20.37
N VAL A 594 -1.26 -12.22 -19.92
CA VAL A 594 -1.48 -10.81 -20.33
C VAL A 594 -1.44 -10.63 -21.85
N CYS A 595 -0.57 -11.36 -22.53
CA CYS A 595 -0.43 -11.30 -23.99
C CYS A 595 -1.61 -11.95 -24.74
N THR A 596 -2.40 -12.84 -24.11
CA THR A 596 -3.55 -13.49 -24.77
C THR A 596 -4.69 -12.51 -24.98
N GLY A 597 -4.93 -11.60 -24.02
CA GLY A 597 -5.95 -10.54 -24.15
C GLY A 597 -5.66 -9.49 -25.23
N ARG A 598 -4.52 -9.59 -25.94
CA ARG A 598 -4.18 -8.75 -27.09
C ARG A 598 -4.51 -9.43 -28.42
N CYS A 599 -4.76 -10.73 -28.41
CA CYS A 599 -5.03 -11.50 -29.62
C CYS A 599 -6.52 -11.43 -29.96
N ARG A 600 -6.88 -10.64 -30.97
CA ARG A 600 -8.26 -10.52 -31.45
C ARG A 600 -8.77 -11.81 -32.10
N GLU A 601 -7.88 -12.54 -32.76
CA GLU A 601 -8.21 -13.81 -33.43
C GLU A 601 -8.37 -14.98 -32.46
N GLY A 602 -8.08 -14.81 -31.16
CA GLY A 602 -8.08 -15.88 -30.17
C GLY A 602 -7.02 -16.97 -30.42
N ALA A 603 -6.01 -16.70 -31.24
CA ALA A 603 -4.92 -17.63 -31.54
C ALA A 603 -3.95 -17.81 -30.35
N ALA A 604 -3.79 -16.81 -29.49
CA ALA A 604 -2.89 -16.86 -28.34
C ALA A 604 -3.63 -17.36 -27.09
N ARG A 605 -3.09 -18.39 -26.43
CA ARG A 605 -3.65 -18.95 -25.18
C ARG A 605 -2.55 -19.39 -24.23
N VAL A 606 -2.91 -19.63 -22.97
CA VAL A 606 -1.99 -20.21 -21.97
C VAL A 606 -2.29 -21.70 -21.84
N GLU A 607 -1.29 -22.54 -22.10
CA GLU A 607 -1.34 -23.98 -21.88
C GLU A 607 -0.14 -24.40 -21.04
N ARG A 608 -0.38 -25.23 -20.01
CA ARG A 608 0.69 -25.75 -19.12
C ARG A 608 1.64 -24.65 -18.61
N GLY A 609 1.09 -23.51 -18.18
CA GLY A 609 1.85 -22.38 -17.63
C GLY A 609 2.68 -21.60 -18.67
N ARG A 610 2.46 -21.80 -19.97
CA ARG A 610 3.18 -21.12 -21.05
C ARG A 610 2.21 -20.58 -22.08
N MET A 611 2.59 -19.51 -22.78
CA MET A 611 1.78 -19.02 -23.88
C MET A 611 2.12 -19.78 -25.16
N VAL A 612 1.08 -20.23 -25.85
CA VAL A 612 1.14 -20.92 -27.13
C VAL A 612 0.32 -20.15 -28.17
N ILE A 613 0.69 -20.28 -29.44
CA ILE A 613 0.00 -19.67 -30.57
C ILE A 613 -0.55 -20.79 -31.45
N ASP A 614 -1.85 -20.72 -31.71
CA ASP A 614 -2.52 -21.50 -32.73
C ASP A 614 -2.07 -21.05 -34.13
N PRO A 615 -1.40 -21.93 -34.90
CA PRO A 615 -0.90 -21.54 -36.21
C PRO A 615 -2.01 -21.28 -37.23
N ASP A 616 -3.16 -21.93 -37.11
CA ASP A 616 -4.24 -21.85 -38.11
C ASP A 616 -5.08 -20.58 -37.93
N ARG A 617 -5.01 -19.98 -36.73
CA ARG A 617 -5.73 -18.73 -36.39
C ARG A 617 -4.83 -17.50 -36.37
N CYS A 618 -3.51 -17.67 -36.38
CA CYS A 618 -2.59 -16.55 -36.21
C CYS A 618 -2.43 -15.75 -37.50
N THR A 619 -2.81 -14.47 -37.46
CA THR A 619 -2.65 -13.52 -38.59
C THR A 619 -1.28 -12.84 -38.64
N GLN A 620 -0.32 -13.26 -37.81
CA GLN A 620 1.06 -12.73 -37.78
C GLN A 620 1.15 -11.22 -37.50
N CYS A 621 0.17 -10.65 -36.80
CA CYS A 621 0.12 -9.20 -36.51
C CYS A 621 1.10 -8.74 -35.42
N GLY A 622 1.83 -9.65 -34.75
CA GLY A 622 2.76 -9.33 -33.66
C GLY A 622 2.13 -8.79 -32.37
N ALA A 623 0.81 -8.58 -32.28
CA ALA A 623 0.17 -7.88 -31.16
C ALA A 623 0.38 -8.55 -29.78
N CYS A 624 0.56 -9.87 -29.73
CA CYS A 624 0.86 -10.60 -28.50
C CYS A 624 2.32 -10.44 -28.01
N LEU A 625 3.18 -9.88 -28.86
CA LEU A 625 4.56 -9.51 -28.55
C LEU A 625 4.68 -8.02 -28.22
N THR A 626 3.69 -7.21 -28.58
CA THR A 626 3.67 -5.78 -28.25
C THR A 626 3.03 -5.54 -26.88
N GLY A 627 3.63 -4.66 -26.09
CA GLY A 627 3.16 -4.28 -24.76
C GLY A 627 3.83 -5.03 -23.60
N PRO A 628 3.39 -4.77 -22.36
CA PRO A 628 4.16 -5.14 -21.19
C PRO A 628 4.13 -6.65 -20.91
N CYS A 629 5.26 -7.19 -20.46
CA CYS A 629 5.45 -8.58 -20.05
C CYS A 629 6.18 -8.60 -18.71
N PRO A 630 5.78 -9.39 -17.70
CA PRO A 630 6.45 -9.38 -16.39
C PRO A 630 7.95 -9.68 -16.49
N VAL A 631 8.29 -10.49 -17.50
CA VAL A 631 9.64 -10.98 -17.77
C VAL A 631 10.53 -9.87 -18.31
N ALA A 632 10.00 -9.07 -19.23
CA ALA A 632 10.70 -7.91 -19.79
C ALA A 632 10.72 -6.74 -18.80
N THR A 633 9.61 -6.50 -18.08
CA THR A 633 9.48 -5.35 -17.16
C THR A 633 10.30 -5.51 -15.88
N TYR A 634 10.46 -6.72 -15.35
CA TYR A 634 11.17 -6.97 -14.09
C TYR A 634 12.51 -7.69 -14.33
N SER A 635 13.18 -7.41 -15.46
CA SER A 635 14.57 -7.82 -15.66
C SER A 635 15.50 -6.98 -14.75
N PRO A 636 16.64 -7.54 -14.29
CA PRO A 636 17.63 -6.78 -13.53
C PRO A 636 18.18 -5.55 -14.28
N GLU A 637 18.24 -5.63 -15.62
CA GLU A 637 18.71 -4.57 -16.52
C GLU A 637 17.70 -3.43 -16.71
N ALA A 638 16.40 -3.64 -16.42
CA ALA A 638 15.33 -2.70 -16.73
C ALA A 638 15.20 -1.48 -15.80
N GLN A 639 16.15 -1.22 -14.89
CA GLN A 639 16.06 -0.11 -13.92
C GLN A 639 17.34 0.67 -13.67
N GLU A 640 18.33 0.65 -14.57
CA GLU A 640 19.43 1.63 -14.50
C GLU A 640 18.96 3.09 -14.71
N ASP A 641 17.70 3.33 -15.10
CA ASP A 641 17.16 4.65 -15.48
C ASP A 641 16.02 5.19 -14.59
N VAL A 642 15.88 4.74 -13.33
CA VAL A 642 14.91 5.34 -12.38
C VAL A 642 15.60 5.71 -11.07
N GLY A 643 16.48 6.71 -11.17
CA GLY A 643 17.00 7.48 -10.03
C GLY A 643 16.04 8.57 -9.59
#